data_AF-A0A444MVC8-F1
#
_entry.id   AF-A0A444MVC8-F1
#
_cell.length_a   1.000
_cell.length_b   1.000
_cell.length_c   1.000
_cell.angle_alpha   90.00
_cell.angle_beta   90.00
_cell.angle_gamma   90.00
#
_symmetry.space_group_name_H-M   'P 1'
#
loop_
_entity.id
_entity.type
_entity.pdbx_description
1 polymer ?
#
loop_
_entity_poly.entity_id
_entity_poly.type
_entity_poly.pdbx_seq_one_letter_code
_entity_poly.pdbx_strand_id
1 'polypeptide(L)'
;MLRKNILFLLVFVASLLPGNALFAQGIGSWSFTKAGLPCYEYTGRLPFIVADKNGKDADQPEDPFFLLGNYRMALITHASGVYQFFTAERAWARVNSASQTNYGANEADVTISNSGGAKRIRLTGINSIASDSVLTHKYFGVGFARYTYQLDDGVACTRVLSVKPSQHINTGNPSFVITVTIKNGGKAVKHLIYRERMRVNYVMNSLQYTDPGKRPIVYPTDMRVDQAGQIGLAVITAKKNSFLPTPGKNERFIYDVAPPAVFMYARNFNSSYHSEVRVSKDTLSSVVTTSLKPGESKIFQVVIGLADGKSYADISKQVNELLLGTDQKNPENGLYANQWKSRLPDLSLEKNEILKREMLWNAHMMEASAKYSSYYKETFIPQGTVYSYYFGDNISNRDHLAAILPLCYTNPELARSAIRYVMAHTESDGELKRGNTGYGYSQPSFFKESDEQLYFFNTLAEYLLITKNYSFLNERVTLYPAETGHKEVVLNVVKKYFIYLRDEIGQGPNGLVRMLNSDWSDSFFHKYSPNVYGGSAESHLNSAMLLAVFPKLTEALKLSGNPAAKDLIIAMEKYRVSISDAFMEDLGDRKFAARAYLSKDLKFGLDNVCIEPQGYLLQIPGLPVERKKQIYEYVKSKLLTPEKIGIRTREKPLWGGNPDGEDGGIWYSLEYPVLLGVATFDKVEARRLLLKFSFDNFAKQYPNYWVGQWTAPDEMNSTLSREGLYAFWVPSPDRKRAFQGYCSHPHTWPLFCYFKLKN
;
A
#
# COMPACT_ATOMS: atom_id res chain seq x y z
N MET A 1 8.60 -42.81 -76.82
CA MET A 1 8.50 -42.91 -75.35
C MET A 1 8.65 -41.51 -74.78
N LEU A 2 7.55 -40.87 -74.35
CA LEU A 2 7.17 -40.64 -72.94
C LEU A 2 8.17 -39.74 -72.18
N ARG A 3 7.80 -38.67 -71.46
CA ARG A 3 6.58 -37.89 -71.27
C ARG A 3 7.02 -36.66 -70.42
N LYS A 4 6.43 -35.49 -70.65
CA LYS A 4 6.51 -34.28 -69.78
C LYS A 4 5.92 -34.54 -68.40
N ASN A 5 6.40 -33.81 -67.37
CA ASN A 5 5.68 -33.28 -66.18
C ASN A 5 6.67 -32.33 -65.47
N ILE A 6 6.51 -31.00 -65.46
CA ILE A 6 5.55 -30.15 -64.71
C ILE A 6 5.55 -30.49 -63.22
N LEU A 7 6.23 -29.67 -62.41
CA LEU A 7 6.00 -29.58 -60.98
C LEU A 7 5.63 -28.13 -60.63
N PHE A 8 4.44 -28.00 -60.03
CA PHE A 8 3.77 -26.77 -59.64
C PHE A 8 4.55 -26.00 -58.56
N LEU A 9 4.76 -24.71 -58.81
CA LEU A 9 5.10 -23.73 -57.77
C LEU A 9 3.79 -23.24 -57.13
N LEU A 10 3.46 -23.74 -55.94
CA LEU A 10 2.32 -23.26 -55.15
C LEU A 10 2.80 -22.10 -54.27
N VAL A 11 2.52 -20.88 -54.72
CA VAL A 11 2.68 -19.65 -53.95
C VAL A 11 1.55 -19.58 -52.92
N PHE A 12 1.83 -19.85 -51.65
CA PHE A 12 0.94 -19.50 -50.56
C PHE A 12 1.18 -18.03 -50.18
N VAL A 13 0.28 -17.16 -50.63
CA VAL A 13 0.13 -15.80 -50.11
C VAL A 13 -0.52 -15.92 -48.73
N ALA A 14 0.30 -15.87 -47.68
CA ALA A 14 -0.19 -15.71 -46.32
C ALA A 14 -0.61 -14.24 -46.11
N SER A 15 -1.90 -14.05 -45.93
CA SER A 15 -2.55 -12.81 -45.53
C SER A 15 -1.99 -12.31 -44.19
N LEU A 16 -1.32 -11.16 -44.24
CA LEU A 16 -1.02 -10.32 -43.09
C LEU A 16 -2.33 -9.75 -42.52
N LEU A 17 -2.86 -10.41 -41.50
CA LEU A 17 -3.70 -9.77 -40.50
C LEU A 17 -2.81 -9.43 -39.29
N PRO A 18 -2.99 -8.27 -38.64
CA PRO A 18 -2.24 -7.93 -37.44
C PRO A 18 -2.72 -8.84 -36.30
N GLY A 19 -2.04 -9.97 -36.14
CA GLY A 19 -2.20 -10.83 -34.97
C GLY A 19 -1.83 -10.02 -33.73
N ASN A 20 -2.78 -9.94 -32.79
CA ASN A 20 -2.56 -9.52 -31.43
C ASN A 20 -1.19 -10.03 -30.96
N ALA A 21 -0.28 -9.10 -30.62
CA ALA A 21 0.97 -9.47 -29.99
C ALA A 21 0.63 -10.19 -28.68
N LEU A 22 0.75 -11.52 -28.69
CA LEU A 22 0.77 -12.37 -27.52
C LEU A 22 2.03 -11.98 -26.72
N PHE A 23 1.88 -10.98 -25.86
CA PHE A 23 2.89 -10.64 -24.87
C PHE A 23 3.02 -11.82 -23.90
N ALA A 24 4.10 -12.58 -24.01
CA ALA A 24 4.48 -13.54 -22.98
C ALA A 24 4.95 -12.77 -21.73
N GLN A 25 4.00 -12.37 -20.88
CA GLN A 25 4.26 -12.06 -19.47
C GLN A 25 4.43 -13.40 -18.74
N GLY A 26 5.63 -13.71 -18.26
CA GLY A 26 5.99 -15.07 -17.83
C GLY A 26 5.20 -15.65 -16.65
N ILE A 27 4.43 -14.83 -15.93
CA ILE A 27 3.80 -15.20 -14.66
C ILE A 27 2.31 -14.80 -14.54
N GLY A 28 1.73 -14.16 -15.56
CA GLY A 28 0.32 -13.76 -15.55
C GLY A 28 -0.03 -12.75 -16.64
N SER A 29 -1.26 -12.24 -16.63
CA SER A 29 -1.69 -11.20 -17.57
C SER A 29 -2.78 -10.30 -17.02
N TRP A 30 -2.79 -9.04 -17.47
CA TRP A 30 -3.84 -8.08 -17.13
C TRP A 30 -5.03 -8.16 -18.10
N SER A 31 -6.23 -8.00 -17.56
CA SER A 31 -7.50 -7.91 -18.29
C SER A 31 -8.44 -6.93 -17.59
N PHE A 32 -9.64 -6.72 -18.17
CA PHE A 32 -10.72 -5.99 -17.52
C PHE A 32 -11.91 -6.92 -17.27
N THR A 33 -12.52 -6.79 -16.10
CA THR A 33 -13.81 -7.44 -15.79
C THR A 33 -14.93 -6.86 -16.66
N LYS A 34 -16.10 -7.51 -16.68
CA LYS A 34 -17.32 -6.97 -17.33
C LYS A 34 -17.71 -5.58 -16.83
N ALA A 35 -17.35 -5.23 -15.58
CA ALA A 35 -17.59 -3.91 -15.01
C ALA A 35 -16.61 -2.83 -15.53
N GLY A 36 -15.57 -3.22 -16.27
CA GLY A 36 -14.50 -2.34 -16.74
C GLY A 36 -13.42 -2.06 -15.69
N LEU A 37 -13.31 -2.92 -14.66
CA LEU A 37 -12.30 -2.82 -13.61
C LEU A 37 -11.11 -3.74 -13.89
N PRO A 38 -9.86 -3.33 -13.59
CA PRO A 38 -8.68 -4.13 -13.85
C PRO A 38 -8.69 -5.44 -13.05
N CYS A 39 -8.15 -6.49 -13.66
CA CYS A 39 -8.04 -7.84 -13.12
C CYS A 39 -6.76 -8.50 -13.63
N TYR A 40 -5.98 -9.10 -12.74
CA TYR A 40 -4.77 -9.84 -13.06
C TYR A 40 -5.03 -11.35 -12.97
N GLU A 41 -4.76 -12.08 -14.03
CA GLU A 41 -4.71 -13.54 -14.04
C GLU A 41 -3.29 -14.00 -13.73
N TYR A 42 -3.09 -14.73 -12.62
CA TYR A 42 -1.78 -15.24 -12.25
C TYR A 42 -1.61 -16.69 -12.74
N THR A 43 -0.54 -16.94 -13.51
CA THR A 43 -0.22 -18.24 -14.11
C THR A 43 1.13 -18.81 -13.64
N GLY A 44 1.87 -18.05 -12.82
CA GLY A 44 3.16 -18.49 -12.27
C GLY A 44 3.05 -19.75 -11.41
N ARG A 45 4.12 -20.55 -11.41
CA ARG A 45 4.21 -21.77 -10.59
C ARG A 45 4.34 -21.43 -9.09
N LEU A 46 3.86 -22.33 -8.24
CA LEU A 46 4.02 -22.26 -6.79
C LEU A 46 4.75 -23.52 -6.27
N PRO A 47 5.67 -23.40 -5.28
CA PRO A 47 6.21 -22.15 -4.76
C PRO A 47 6.92 -21.36 -5.87
N PHE A 48 6.82 -20.04 -5.81
CA PHE A 48 7.47 -19.16 -6.76
C PHE A 48 8.97 -19.15 -6.51
N ILE A 49 9.74 -19.52 -7.54
CA ILE A 49 11.20 -19.59 -7.47
C ILE A 49 11.74 -18.98 -8.75
N VAL A 50 12.67 -18.05 -8.60
CA VAL A 50 13.36 -17.40 -9.70
C VAL A 50 14.78 -17.04 -9.29
N ALA A 51 15.70 -17.14 -10.24
CA ALA A 51 17.06 -16.68 -10.08
C ALA A 51 17.24 -15.29 -10.73
N ASP A 52 18.16 -14.51 -10.20
CA ASP A 52 18.60 -13.26 -10.79
C ASP A 52 19.48 -13.49 -12.03
N LYS A 53 19.91 -12.40 -12.68
CA LYS A 53 20.71 -12.44 -13.91
C LYS A 53 22.05 -13.19 -13.76
N ASN A 54 22.53 -13.39 -12.54
CA ASN A 54 23.77 -14.11 -12.23
C ASN A 54 23.51 -15.56 -11.77
N GLY A 55 22.27 -16.03 -11.84
CA GLY A 55 21.88 -17.38 -11.41
C GLY A 55 21.72 -17.53 -9.90
N LYS A 56 21.79 -16.44 -9.12
CA LYS A 56 21.56 -16.48 -7.66
C LYS A 56 20.07 -16.37 -7.37
N ASP A 57 19.59 -17.03 -6.31
CA ASP A 57 18.20 -16.89 -5.84
C ASP A 57 17.79 -15.42 -5.69
N ALA A 58 16.71 -15.02 -6.38
CA ALA A 58 16.21 -13.65 -6.40
C ALA A 58 15.53 -13.20 -5.10
N ASP A 59 15.40 -14.09 -4.12
CA ASP A 59 14.76 -13.84 -2.83
C ASP A 59 13.29 -13.35 -2.96
N GLN A 60 12.63 -13.64 -4.08
CA GLN A 60 11.21 -13.31 -4.27
C GLN A 60 10.34 -14.15 -3.32
N PRO A 61 9.27 -13.59 -2.74
CA PRO A 61 8.35 -14.37 -1.92
C PRO A 61 7.74 -15.54 -2.70
N GLU A 62 7.65 -16.68 -2.03
CA GLU A 62 7.26 -17.97 -2.63
C GLU A 62 5.76 -18.07 -2.96
N ASP A 63 4.94 -17.18 -2.43
CA ASP A 63 3.49 -17.18 -2.63
C ASP A 63 3.00 -15.75 -2.89
N PRO A 64 2.98 -15.31 -4.17
CA PRO A 64 2.61 -13.94 -4.56
C PRO A 64 1.25 -13.53 -4.01
N PHE A 65 1.06 -12.25 -3.71
CA PHE A 65 -0.12 -11.81 -2.97
C PHE A 65 -0.70 -10.48 -3.45
N PHE A 66 -1.97 -10.27 -3.08
CA PHE A 66 -2.82 -9.16 -3.49
C PHE A 66 -3.54 -8.55 -2.29
N LEU A 67 -3.67 -7.22 -2.25
CA LEU A 67 -4.34 -6.50 -1.17
C LEU A 67 -5.82 -6.29 -1.50
N LEU A 68 -6.67 -6.72 -0.57
CA LEU A 68 -8.07 -6.33 -0.47
C LEU A 68 -8.27 -5.61 0.86
N GLY A 69 -9.27 -4.74 0.96
CA GLY A 69 -9.52 -4.04 2.21
C GLY A 69 -10.54 -2.93 2.11
N ASN A 70 -10.80 -2.33 3.25
CA ASN A 70 -11.54 -1.10 3.42
C ASN A 70 -11.02 -0.37 4.67
N TYR A 71 -11.70 0.66 5.13
CA TYR A 71 -11.17 1.49 6.21
C TYR A 71 -11.13 0.79 7.57
N ARG A 72 -11.80 -0.35 7.73
CA ARG A 72 -11.88 -1.08 9.00
C ARG A 72 -11.13 -2.42 9.00
N MET A 73 -10.68 -2.90 7.84
CA MET A 73 -9.89 -4.13 7.72
C MET A 73 -8.96 -4.15 6.52
N ALA A 74 -7.92 -4.98 6.59
CA ALA A 74 -7.12 -5.39 5.43
C ALA A 74 -7.09 -6.91 5.30
N LEU A 75 -6.96 -7.38 4.07
CA LEU A 75 -6.88 -8.78 3.71
C LEU A 75 -5.82 -8.96 2.62
N ILE A 76 -4.73 -9.65 2.92
CA ILE A 76 -3.73 -10.00 1.92
C ILE A 76 -4.03 -11.42 1.44
N THR A 77 -4.45 -11.57 0.19
CA THR A 77 -4.79 -12.86 -0.43
C THR A 77 -3.64 -13.36 -1.27
N HIS A 78 -3.20 -14.59 -1.04
CA HIS A 78 -2.08 -15.22 -1.74
C HIS A 78 -2.52 -16.01 -2.97
N ALA A 79 -1.61 -16.24 -3.91
CA ALA A 79 -1.82 -17.05 -5.10
C ALA A 79 -2.21 -18.50 -4.76
N SER A 80 -1.79 -19.00 -3.60
CA SER A 80 -2.19 -20.31 -3.07
C SER A 80 -3.59 -20.37 -2.44
N GLY A 81 -4.32 -19.26 -2.37
CA GLY A 81 -5.64 -19.20 -1.71
C GLY A 81 -5.62 -19.00 -0.20
N VAL A 82 -4.43 -18.97 0.41
CA VAL A 82 -4.24 -18.49 1.79
C VAL A 82 -4.53 -16.99 1.86
N TYR A 83 -5.06 -16.52 2.99
CA TYR A 83 -5.25 -15.10 3.24
C TYR A 83 -4.78 -14.72 4.64
N GLN A 84 -4.25 -13.51 4.76
CA GLN A 84 -3.92 -12.87 6.03
C GLN A 84 -4.99 -11.83 6.34
N PHE A 85 -5.66 -11.96 7.48
CA PHE A 85 -6.71 -11.04 7.91
C PHE A 85 -6.16 -10.09 8.98
N PHE A 86 -6.26 -8.78 8.74
CA PHE A 86 -5.68 -7.74 9.56
C PHE A 86 -6.71 -6.79 10.13
N THR A 87 -6.41 -6.27 11.32
CA THR A 87 -6.95 -5.00 11.82
C THR A 87 -5.81 -3.98 11.98
N ALA A 88 -6.17 -2.71 11.88
CA ALA A 88 -5.31 -1.57 12.18
C ALA A 88 -6.04 -0.51 13.02
N GLU A 89 -7.25 -0.83 13.51
CA GLU A 89 -8.09 0.18 14.17
C GLU A 89 -7.54 0.61 15.52
N ARG A 90 -7.00 -0.35 16.25
CA ARG A 90 -6.34 -0.11 17.53
C ARG A 90 -4.85 -0.27 17.42
N ALA A 91 -4.41 -1.36 16.79
CA ALA A 91 -3.04 -1.63 16.45
C ALA A 91 -3.01 -2.50 15.19
N TRP A 92 -1.90 -2.49 14.48
CA TRP A 92 -1.67 -3.45 13.40
C TRP A 92 -1.49 -4.85 13.98
N ALA A 93 -2.41 -5.76 13.64
CA ALA A 93 -2.36 -7.14 14.08
C ALA A 93 -2.89 -8.09 13.01
N ARG A 94 -2.26 -9.28 12.90
CA ARG A 94 -2.90 -10.42 12.22
C ARG A 94 -3.90 -11.04 13.15
N VAL A 95 -5.10 -11.24 12.65
CA VAL A 95 -6.19 -11.93 13.34
C VAL A 95 -6.04 -13.46 13.20
N ASN A 96 -5.47 -13.91 12.09
CA ASN A 96 -5.25 -15.33 11.79
C ASN A 96 -3.77 -15.66 11.60
N SER A 97 -2.88 -15.17 12.47
CA SER A 97 -1.43 -15.39 12.33
C SER A 97 -1.07 -16.87 12.22
N ALA A 98 -0.26 -17.24 11.21
CA ALA A 98 0.34 -18.56 11.06
C ALA A 98 1.61 -18.73 11.93
N SER A 99 2.16 -19.94 11.95
CA SER A 99 3.52 -20.16 12.49
C SER A 99 4.59 -19.54 11.60
N GLN A 100 4.34 -19.52 10.29
CA GLN A 100 5.12 -18.73 9.34
C GLN A 100 4.80 -17.25 9.53
N THR A 101 5.83 -16.45 9.72
CA THR A 101 5.68 -14.99 9.81
C THR A 101 5.06 -14.42 8.55
N ASN A 102 4.27 -13.35 8.68
CA ASN A 102 3.66 -12.69 7.53
C ASN A 102 2.83 -13.63 6.64
N TYR A 103 2.17 -14.62 7.27
CA TYR A 103 1.27 -15.58 6.61
C TYR A 103 0.02 -15.87 7.45
N GLY A 104 -1.00 -16.41 6.80
CA GLY A 104 -2.32 -16.64 7.38
C GLY A 104 -2.60 -18.11 7.68
N ALA A 105 -3.31 -18.36 8.77
CA ALA A 105 -3.73 -19.70 9.20
C ALA A 105 -5.19 -19.96 8.81
N ASN A 106 -5.42 -20.20 7.51
CA ASN A 106 -6.71 -20.62 6.98
C ASN A 106 -6.57 -21.85 6.05
N GLU A 107 -7.65 -22.60 5.91
CA GLU A 107 -7.70 -23.77 5.04
C GLU A 107 -9.09 -23.92 4.42
N ALA A 108 -9.15 -24.28 3.14
CA ALA A 108 -10.38 -24.77 2.52
C ALA A 108 -10.19 -26.16 1.91
N ASP A 109 -11.22 -27.00 2.00
CA ASP A 109 -11.22 -28.34 1.40
C ASP A 109 -12.59 -28.77 0.91
N VAL A 110 -12.60 -29.64 -0.09
CA VAL A 110 -13.80 -30.35 -0.58
C VAL A 110 -13.59 -31.84 -0.38
N THR A 111 -14.56 -32.49 0.25
CA THR A 111 -14.66 -33.95 0.32
C THR A 111 -15.71 -34.43 -0.68
N ILE A 112 -15.30 -35.30 -1.62
CA ILE A 112 -16.20 -35.92 -2.61
C ILE A 112 -16.41 -37.37 -2.18
N SER A 113 -17.67 -37.76 -1.98
CA SER A 113 -18.04 -39.14 -1.63
C SER A 113 -18.66 -39.85 -2.83
N ASN A 114 -18.09 -40.99 -3.19
CA ASN A 114 -18.55 -41.89 -4.26
C ASN A 114 -18.73 -43.32 -3.71
N SER A 115 -19.21 -44.23 -4.56
CA SER A 115 -19.29 -45.67 -4.27
C SER A 115 -17.95 -46.30 -3.84
N GLY A 116 -16.82 -45.74 -4.25
CA GLY A 116 -15.46 -46.20 -3.89
C GLY A 116 -14.87 -45.55 -2.63
N GLY A 117 -15.62 -44.74 -1.89
CA GLY A 117 -15.16 -44.04 -0.68
C GLY A 117 -15.18 -42.51 -0.79
N ALA A 118 -14.71 -41.84 0.26
CA ALA A 118 -14.64 -40.37 0.34
C ALA A 118 -13.20 -39.88 0.15
N LYS A 119 -12.98 -38.98 -0.82
CA LYS A 119 -11.69 -38.34 -1.07
C LYS A 119 -11.73 -36.88 -0.66
N ARG A 120 -10.78 -36.46 0.16
CA ARG A 120 -10.62 -35.06 0.60
C ARG A 120 -9.56 -34.36 -0.25
N ILE A 121 -9.90 -33.21 -0.81
CA ILE A 121 -9.03 -32.40 -1.66
C ILE A 121 -8.85 -31.04 -0.98
N ARG A 122 -7.60 -30.72 -0.62
CA ARG A 122 -7.23 -29.42 -0.05
C ARG A 122 -7.15 -28.39 -1.17
N LEU A 123 -7.83 -27.26 -0.99
CA LEU A 123 -7.92 -26.19 -1.98
C LEU A 123 -6.91 -25.06 -1.77
N THR A 124 -6.40 -24.87 -0.55
CA THR A 124 -5.52 -23.73 -0.23
C THR A 124 -4.15 -24.12 0.31
N GLY A 125 -3.16 -23.26 0.05
CA GLY A 125 -1.76 -23.42 0.44
C GLY A 125 -0.88 -23.97 -0.68
N ILE A 126 0.42 -23.69 -0.59
CA ILE A 126 1.43 -24.03 -1.62
C ILE A 126 1.63 -25.54 -1.84
N ASN A 127 1.15 -26.38 -0.91
CA ASN A 127 1.19 -27.84 -1.01
C ASN A 127 -0.20 -28.42 -1.30
N SER A 128 -1.02 -27.70 -2.07
CA SER A 128 -2.39 -28.07 -2.40
C SER A 128 -2.64 -27.98 -3.91
N ILE A 129 -3.85 -28.32 -4.37
CA ILE A 129 -4.21 -28.20 -5.79
C ILE A 129 -4.06 -26.75 -6.30
N ALA A 130 -4.09 -25.75 -5.41
CA ALA A 130 -3.82 -24.36 -5.78
C ALA A 130 -2.47 -24.13 -6.45
N SER A 131 -1.49 -25.01 -6.25
CA SER A 131 -0.17 -24.89 -6.88
C SER A 131 -0.11 -25.46 -8.30
N ASP A 132 -1.12 -26.24 -8.69
CA ASP A 132 -1.24 -26.79 -10.04
C ASP A 132 -1.86 -25.74 -10.97
N SER A 133 -1.06 -25.18 -11.88
CA SER A 133 -1.49 -24.16 -12.84
C SER A 133 -2.36 -24.70 -13.97
N VAL A 134 -2.45 -26.02 -14.14
CA VAL A 134 -3.35 -26.67 -15.11
C VAL A 134 -4.74 -26.86 -14.50
N LEU A 135 -4.79 -27.22 -13.22
CA LEU A 135 -6.05 -27.48 -12.51
C LEU A 135 -6.64 -26.25 -11.81
N THR A 136 -5.85 -25.18 -11.63
CA THR A 136 -6.28 -23.98 -10.91
C THR A 136 -6.05 -22.70 -11.70
N HIS A 137 -7.11 -21.92 -11.91
CA HIS A 137 -7.03 -20.55 -12.42
C HIS A 137 -7.21 -19.53 -11.30
N LYS A 138 -6.42 -18.45 -11.33
CA LYS A 138 -6.32 -17.47 -10.25
C LYS A 138 -6.49 -16.07 -10.81
N TYR A 139 -7.43 -15.31 -10.27
CA TYR A 139 -7.74 -13.95 -10.71
C TYR A 139 -7.81 -12.99 -9.52
N PHE A 140 -7.17 -11.84 -9.66
CA PHE A 140 -7.10 -10.82 -8.62
C PHE A 140 -7.54 -9.49 -9.21
N GLY A 141 -8.64 -8.95 -8.71
CA GLY A 141 -9.20 -7.71 -9.24
C GLY A 141 -9.57 -6.75 -8.13
N VAL A 142 -10.10 -5.62 -8.54
CA VAL A 142 -10.59 -4.57 -7.63
C VAL A 142 -11.64 -5.16 -6.68
N GLY A 143 -11.24 -5.34 -5.41
CA GLY A 143 -12.12 -5.81 -4.36
C GLY A 143 -12.36 -7.32 -4.28
N PHE A 144 -11.66 -8.15 -5.08
CA PHE A 144 -11.82 -9.61 -5.01
C PHE A 144 -10.57 -10.42 -5.37
N ALA A 145 -10.55 -11.66 -4.88
CA ALA A 145 -9.63 -12.72 -5.30
C ALA A 145 -10.43 -13.99 -5.62
N ARG A 146 -10.23 -14.58 -6.81
CA ARG A 146 -10.96 -15.74 -7.32
C ARG A 146 -10.02 -16.89 -7.64
N TYR A 147 -10.41 -18.07 -7.21
CA TYR A 147 -9.71 -19.33 -7.47
C TYR A 147 -10.72 -20.33 -8.06
N THR A 148 -10.44 -20.83 -9.25
CA THR A 148 -11.27 -21.83 -9.93
C THR A 148 -10.48 -23.13 -10.02
N TYR A 149 -10.95 -24.16 -9.31
CA TYR A 149 -10.33 -25.47 -9.20
C TYR A 149 -11.09 -26.50 -10.05
N GLN A 150 -10.37 -27.26 -10.86
CA GLN A 150 -10.85 -28.49 -11.48
C GLN A 150 -10.50 -29.65 -10.54
N LEU A 151 -11.52 -30.26 -9.93
CA LEU A 151 -11.38 -31.35 -8.98
C LEU A 151 -11.63 -32.69 -9.68
N ASP A 152 -11.44 -33.79 -8.95
CA ASP A 152 -11.69 -35.13 -9.46
C ASP A 152 -13.17 -35.35 -9.85
N ASP A 153 -13.39 -36.39 -10.66
CA ASP A 153 -14.71 -36.87 -11.09
C ASP A 153 -15.61 -35.82 -11.77
N GLY A 154 -14.99 -34.84 -12.43
CA GLY A 154 -15.69 -33.78 -13.15
C GLY A 154 -16.33 -32.74 -12.23
N VAL A 155 -15.93 -32.64 -10.96
CA VAL A 155 -16.39 -31.58 -10.06
C VAL A 155 -15.52 -30.33 -10.26
N ALA A 156 -16.14 -29.17 -10.44
CA ALA A 156 -15.45 -27.88 -10.45
C ALA A 156 -15.85 -27.06 -9.22
N CYS A 157 -14.90 -26.35 -8.62
CA CYS A 157 -15.13 -25.49 -7.46
C CYS A 157 -14.54 -24.10 -7.73
N THR A 158 -15.36 -23.06 -7.65
CA THR A 158 -14.91 -21.66 -7.70
C THR A 158 -15.07 -21.04 -6.33
N ARG A 159 -14.00 -20.48 -5.77
CA ARG A 159 -13.96 -19.78 -4.49
C ARG A 159 -13.58 -18.32 -4.73
N VAL A 160 -14.43 -17.37 -4.32
CA VAL A 160 -14.22 -15.93 -4.49
C VAL A 160 -14.26 -15.22 -3.14
N LEU A 161 -13.19 -14.53 -2.79
CA LEU A 161 -13.12 -13.62 -1.63
C LEU A 161 -13.49 -12.24 -2.13
N SER A 162 -14.48 -11.58 -1.50
CA SER A 162 -14.94 -10.24 -1.87
C SER A 162 -14.96 -9.31 -0.67
N VAL A 163 -14.41 -8.10 -0.82
CA VAL A 163 -14.40 -7.05 0.20
C VAL A 163 -15.19 -5.84 -0.30
N LYS A 164 -16.12 -5.34 0.52
CA LYS A 164 -16.92 -4.14 0.22
C LYS A 164 -16.10 -2.88 0.49
N PRO A 165 -16.09 -1.88 -0.42
CA PRO A 165 -15.42 -0.60 -0.16
C PRO A 165 -16.15 0.17 0.95
N SER A 166 -15.40 0.98 1.71
CA SER A 166 -16.01 1.97 2.62
C SER A 166 -16.64 3.09 1.82
N GLN A 167 -17.88 3.46 2.15
CA GLN A 167 -18.61 4.55 1.47
C GLN A 167 -18.33 5.92 2.08
N HIS A 168 -18.07 5.97 3.38
CA HIS A 168 -17.80 7.20 4.12
C HIS A 168 -16.52 7.07 4.95
N ILE A 169 -15.83 8.18 5.15
CA ILE A 169 -14.68 8.25 6.08
C ILE A 169 -15.08 7.76 7.47
N ASN A 170 -14.12 7.18 8.20
CA ASN A 170 -14.29 6.65 9.56
C ASN A 170 -15.30 5.50 9.69
N THR A 171 -15.82 4.99 8.59
CA THR A 171 -16.77 3.86 8.55
C THR A 171 -16.26 2.72 7.68
N GLY A 172 -16.91 1.57 7.77
CA GLY A 172 -16.63 0.41 6.95
C GLY A 172 -17.30 -0.83 7.54
N ASN A 173 -17.40 -1.89 6.75
CA ASN A 173 -17.80 -3.20 7.26
C ASN A 173 -16.52 -4.05 7.39
N PRO A 174 -16.05 -4.37 8.60
CA PRO A 174 -14.80 -5.11 8.80
C PRO A 174 -14.97 -6.62 8.54
N SER A 175 -15.64 -6.98 7.44
CA SER A 175 -15.90 -8.36 7.04
C SER A 175 -15.69 -8.55 5.54
N PHE A 176 -15.46 -9.79 5.16
CA PHE A 176 -15.37 -10.22 3.77
C PHE A 176 -16.25 -11.45 3.54
N VAL A 177 -16.67 -11.63 2.30
CA VAL A 177 -17.53 -12.74 1.88
C VAL A 177 -16.72 -13.72 1.06
N ILE A 178 -16.80 -14.99 1.41
CA ILE A 178 -16.31 -16.11 0.61
C ILE A 178 -17.53 -16.70 -0.11
N THR A 179 -17.61 -16.49 -1.42
CA THR A 179 -18.62 -17.13 -2.27
C THR A 179 -18.03 -18.40 -2.87
N VAL A 180 -18.73 -19.51 -2.73
CA VAL A 180 -18.30 -20.80 -3.27
C VAL A 180 -19.36 -21.30 -4.23
N THR A 181 -18.94 -21.59 -5.45
CA THR A 181 -19.75 -22.24 -6.48
C THR A 181 -19.18 -23.62 -6.74
N ILE A 182 -19.97 -24.67 -6.53
CA ILE A 182 -19.56 -26.04 -6.87
C ILE A 182 -20.48 -26.59 -7.95
N LYS A 183 -19.88 -27.15 -9.01
CA LYS A 183 -20.57 -27.71 -10.18
C LYS A 183 -20.18 -29.17 -10.38
N ASN A 184 -21.16 -30.02 -10.66
CA ASN A 184 -20.94 -31.40 -11.07
C ASN A 184 -21.03 -31.51 -12.61
N GLY A 185 -19.89 -31.56 -13.29
CA GLY A 185 -19.80 -31.86 -14.72
C GLY A 185 -19.74 -33.34 -15.06
N GLY A 186 -19.75 -34.22 -14.05
CA GLY A 186 -19.74 -35.67 -14.20
C GLY A 186 -21.10 -36.26 -14.56
N LYS A 187 -21.16 -37.60 -14.64
CA LYS A 187 -22.35 -38.36 -15.05
C LYS A 187 -23.19 -38.93 -13.90
N ALA A 188 -22.67 -38.91 -12.68
CA ALA A 188 -23.34 -39.46 -11.49
C ALA A 188 -23.60 -38.37 -10.44
N VAL A 189 -24.55 -38.60 -9.55
CA VAL A 189 -24.77 -37.74 -8.38
C VAL A 189 -23.51 -37.70 -7.51
N LYS A 190 -23.14 -36.53 -7.02
CA LYS A 190 -21.99 -36.32 -6.13
C LYS A 190 -22.44 -35.81 -4.78
N HIS A 191 -22.01 -36.48 -3.72
CA HIS A 191 -22.20 -36.02 -2.34
C HIS A 191 -20.94 -35.31 -1.88
N LEU A 192 -21.10 -34.08 -1.40
CA LEU A 192 -20.00 -33.14 -1.20
C LEU A 192 -20.06 -32.52 0.20
N ILE A 193 -18.88 -32.38 0.80
CA ILE A 193 -18.69 -31.56 2.00
C ILE A 193 -17.61 -30.52 1.69
N TYR A 194 -17.99 -29.24 1.70
CA TYR A 194 -17.05 -28.13 1.67
C TYR A 194 -16.74 -27.67 3.09
N ARG A 195 -15.48 -27.33 3.37
CA ARG A 195 -15.07 -26.72 4.64
C ARG A 195 -14.25 -25.47 4.39
N GLU A 196 -14.56 -24.42 5.15
CA GLU A 196 -13.73 -23.22 5.28
C GLU A 196 -13.31 -23.08 6.74
N ARG A 197 -12.01 -23.04 7.01
CA ARG A 197 -11.44 -22.98 8.35
C ARG A 197 -10.51 -21.79 8.50
N MET A 198 -10.59 -21.13 9.64
CA MET A 198 -9.67 -20.06 10.03
C MET A 198 -9.31 -20.21 11.50
N ARG A 199 -8.01 -20.30 11.78
CA ARG A 199 -7.48 -20.19 13.14
C ARG A 199 -7.50 -18.73 13.57
N VAL A 200 -8.10 -18.45 14.73
CA VAL A 200 -8.11 -17.14 15.37
C VAL A 200 -6.90 -17.07 16.29
N ASN A 201 -5.82 -16.48 15.77
CA ASN A 201 -4.55 -16.29 16.47
C ASN A 201 -4.13 -14.82 16.29
N TYR A 202 -4.57 -13.99 17.24
CA TYR A 202 -4.31 -12.56 17.21
C TYR A 202 -2.86 -12.27 17.63
N VAL A 203 -2.10 -11.68 16.73
CA VAL A 203 -0.70 -11.30 16.97
C VAL A 203 -0.48 -9.89 16.43
N MET A 204 -0.12 -8.96 17.30
CA MET A 204 0.35 -7.64 16.89
C MET A 204 1.59 -7.77 16.02
N ASN A 205 1.65 -7.00 14.94
CA ASN A 205 2.76 -7.08 13.99
C ASN A 205 4.10 -6.76 14.69
N SER A 206 4.11 -5.84 15.66
CA SER A 206 5.29 -5.52 16.49
C SER A 206 5.81 -6.69 17.34
N LEU A 207 5.00 -7.72 17.57
CA LEU A 207 5.33 -8.89 18.37
C LEU A 207 5.51 -10.17 17.54
N GLN A 208 5.38 -10.10 16.22
CA GLN A 208 5.32 -11.30 15.38
C GLN A 208 6.63 -12.11 15.36
N TYR A 209 7.77 -11.44 15.52
CA TYR A 209 9.09 -12.08 15.65
C TYR A 209 9.49 -12.33 17.11
N THR A 210 8.66 -11.93 18.08
CA THR A 210 8.88 -12.24 19.49
C THR A 210 8.29 -13.62 19.80
N ASP A 211 9.11 -14.50 20.38
CA ASP A 211 8.70 -15.79 20.92
C ASP A 211 7.41 -15.64 21.77
N PRO A 212 6.33 -16.39 21.48
CA PRO A 212 5.07 -16.31 22.23
C PRO A 212 5.23 -16.28 23.75
N GLY A 213 6.15 -17.08 24.31
CA GLY A 213 6.39 -17.13 25.76
C GLY A 213 7.03 -15.87 26.35
N LYS A 214 7.64 -15.02 25.50
CA LYS A 214 8.34 -13.78 25.89
C LYS A 214 7.56 -12.51 25.56
N ARG A 215 6.42 -12.63 24.89
CA ARG A 215 5.57 -11.47 24.57
C ARG A 215 5.04 -10.84 25.86
N PRO A 216 5.06 -9.50 26.02
CA PRO A 216 4.53 -8.86 27.23
C PRO A 216 3.01 -9.05 27.42
N ILE A 217 2.28 -9.13 26.30
CA ILE A 217 0.86 -9.45 26.25
C ILE A 217 0.64 -10.64 25.32
N VAL A 218 -0.23 -11.56 25.74
CA VAL A 218 -0.77 -12.66 24.94
C VAL A 218 -2.27 -12.50 24.77
N TYR A 219 -2.81 -13.09 23.71
CA TYR A 219 -4.19 -12.86 23.26
C TYR A 219 -5.00 -14.16 23.22
N PRO A 220 -5.37 -14.76 24.38
CA PRO A 220 -6.20 -15.95 24.40
C PRO A 220 -7.59 -15.67 23.81
N THR A 221 -8.15 -16.72 23.20
CA THR A 221 -9.43 -16.69 22.50
C THR A 221 -10.42 -17.62 23.18
N ASP A 222 -11.61 -17.11 23.50
CA ASP A 222 -12.77 -17.90 23.90
C ASP A 222 -13.72 -18.09 22.71
N MET A 223 -14.18 -19.31 22.48
CA MET A 223 -14.91 -19.71 21.26
C MET A 223 -16.30 -20.22 21.59
N ARG A 224 -17.31 -19.73 20.87
CA ARG A 224 -18.70 -20.16 21.04
C ARG A 224 -19.48 -20.14 19.73
N VAL A 225 -20.56 -20.92 19.68
CA VAL A 225 -21.49 -20.97 18.54
C VAL A 225 -22.88 -20.61 19.03
N ASP A 226 -23.66 -19.93 18.19
CA ASP A 226 -25.06 -19.65 18.50
C ASP A 226 -25.92 -20.93 18.49
N GLN A 227 -27.15 -20.83 19.01
CA GLN A 227 -28.05 -21.97 19.12
C GLN A 227 -28.42 -22.59 17.77
N ALA A 228 -28.46 -21.78 16.70
CA ALA A 228 -28.78 -22.27 15.35
C ALA A 228 -27.58 -22.94 14.66
N GLY A 229 -26.38 -22.87 15.24
CA GLY A 229 -25.18 -23.40 14.61
C GLY A 229 -24.72 -22.61 13.39
N GLN A 230 -25.12 -21.34 13.23
CA GLN A 230 -24.84 -20.53 12.04
C GLN A 230 -23.77 -19.48 12.27
N ILE A 231 -23.58 -19.01 13.51
CA ILE A 231 -22.60 -17.99 13.89
C ILE A 231 -21.60 -18.59 14.89
N GLY A 232 -20.34 -18.69 14.48
CA GLY A 232 -19.22 -18.86 15.40
C GLY A 232 -18.65 -17.51 15.82
N LEU A 233 -18.35 -17.33 17.11
CA LEU A 233 -17.76 -16.13 17.67
C LEU A 233 -16.51 -16.49 18.49
N ALA A 234 -15.43 -15.79 18.21
CA ALA A 234 -14.15 -15.84 18.88
C ALA A 234 -13.92 -14.53 19.64
N VAL A 235 -13.97 -14.56 20.96
CA VAL A 235 -13.72 -13.41 21.83
C VAL A 235 -12.25 -13.41 22.24
N ILE A 236 -11.50 -12.43 21.74
CA ILE A 236 -10.09 -12.26 22.07
C ILE A 236 -9.98 -11.38 23.32
N THR A 237 -9.10 -11.75 24.25
CA THR A 237 -8.82 -10.94 25.45
C THR A 237 -7.32 -10.67 25.58
N ALA A 238 -6.94 -9.48 26.04
CA ALA A 238 -5.55 -9.18 26.33
C ALA A 238 -5.18 -9.71 27.72
N LYS A 239 -4.15 -10.56 27.80
CA LYS A 239 -3.62 -11.10 29.06
C LYS A 239 -2.15 -10.74 29.20
N LYS A 240 -1.80 -10.14 30.33
CA LYS A 240 -0.40 -9.86 30.70
C LYS A 240 0.36 -11.17 30.90
N ASN A 241 1.56 -11.24 30.34
CA ASN A 241 2.47 -12.37 30.48
C ASN A 241 3.72 -12.02 31.31
N SER A 242 3.98 -10.73 31.51
CA SER A 242 4.98 -10.17 32.41
C SER A 242 4.38 -9.03 33.27
N PHE A 243 5.16 -8.48 34.21
CA PHE A 243 4.76 -7.28 34.94
C PHE A 243 4.66 -6.10 33.98
N LEU A 244 3.44 -5.62 33.74
CA LEU A 244 3.13 -4.56 32.79
C LEU A 244 1.94 -3.72 33.31
N PRO A 245 2.10 -2.40 33.52
CA PRO A 245 0.97 -1.52 33.83
C PRO A 245 0.11 -1.36 32.57
N THR A 246 -1.14 -1.83 32.65
CA THR A 246 -2.10 -1.75 31.54
C THR A 246 -3.02 -0.56 31.75
N PRO A 247 -3.06 0.41 30.84
CA PRO A 247 -3.94 1.57 30.97
C PRO A 247 -5.39 1.21 30.60
N GLY A 248 -6.30 2.17 30.74
CA GLY A 248 -7.67 2.02 30.26
C GLY A 248 -7.74 1.83 28.74
N LYS A 249 -8.82 1.21 28.24
CA LYS A 249 -8.99 0.90 26.80
C LYS A 249 -8.96 2.12 25.86
N ASN A 250 -9.14 3.32 26.39
CA ASN A 250 -9.17 4.58 25.63
C ASN A 250 -7.90 5.42 25.80
N GLU A 251 -6.93 4.96 26.58
CA GLU A 251 -5.65 5.65 26.82
C GLU A 251 -4.57 5.06 25.93
N ARG A 252 -3.62 5.90 25.49
CA ARG A 252 -2.59 5.46 24.55
C ARG A 252 -1.70 4.38 25.14
N PHE A 253 -1.35 3.38 24.33
CA PHE A 253 -0.48 2.29 24.77
C PHE A 253 0.22 1.58 23.62
N ILE A 254 1.43 1.09 23.85
CA ILE A 254 2.22 0.36 22.84
C ILE A 254 1.61 -1.00 22.46
N TYR A 255 0.76 -1.57 23.32
CA TYR A 255 0.06 -2.83 23.05
C TYR A 255 -1.46 -2.65 22.98
N ASP A 256 -2.15 -3.51 22.21
CA ASP A 256 -3.60 -3.52 22.21
C ASP A 256 -4.12 -4.23 23.48
N VAL A 257 -4.92 -3.51 24.26
CA VAL A 257 -5.56 -4.01 25.49
C VAL A 257 -7.04 -4.37 25.30
N ALA A 258 -7.60 -4.09 24.13
CA ALA A 258 -9.01 -4.31 23.82
C ALA A 258 -9.18 -4.79 22.37
N PRO A 259 -8.60 -5.95 22.00
CA PRO A 259 -8.70 -6.48 20.65
C PRO A 259 -10.16 -6.77 20.26
N PRO A 260 -10.52 -6.69 18.97
CA PRO A 260 -11.86 -6.99 18.51
C PRO A 260 -12.18 -8.48 18.67
N ALA A 261 -13.48 -8.83 18.65
CA ALA A 261 -13.90 -10.21 18.45
C ALA A 261 -13.87 -10.58 16.95
N VAL A 262 -13.86 -11.88 16.65
CA VAL A 262 -13.87 -12.39 15.28
C VAL A 262 -15.05 -13.33 15.12
N PHE A 263 -15.79 -13.22 14.03
CA PHE A 263 -16.91 -14.12 13.76
C PHE A 263 -16.76 -14.82 12.41
N MET A 264 -17.44 -15.97 12.31
CA MET A 264 -17.71 -16.67 11.07
C MET A 264 -19.20 -16.95 11.01
N TYR A 265 -19.81 -16.66 9.86
CA TYR A 265 -21.24 -16.87 9.64
C TYR A 265 -21.49 -17.68 8.38
N ALA A 266 -22.21 -18.79 8.53
CA ALA A 266 -22.65 -19.65 7.44
C ALA A 266 -24.18 -19.71 7.45
N ARG A 267 -24.81 -18.97 6.54
CA ARG A 267 -26.28 -18.91 6.46
C ARG A 267 -26.80 -19.96 5.49
N ASN A 268 -27.86 -20.65 5.88
CA ASN A 268 -28.67 -21.45 4.96
C ASN A 268 -29.52 -20.51 4.10
N PHE A 269 -29.01 -20.08 2.94
CA PHE A 269 -29.75 -19.16 2.05
C PHE A 269 -30.90 -19.85 1.32
N ASN A 270 -30.89 -21.18 1.20
CA ASN A 270 -31.99 -21.99 0.68
C ASN A 270 -31.91 -23.43 1.21
N SER A 271 -32.94 -24.24 0.94
CA SER A 271 -33.05 -25.63 1.39
C SER A 271 -32.18 -26.65 0.61
N SER A 272 -31.42 -26.22 -0.40
CA SER A 272 -30.67 -27.13 -1.28
C SER A 272 -29.33 -27.61 -0.71
N TYR A 273 -28.89 -27.04 0.40
CA TYR A 273 -27.70 -27.47 1.15
C TYR A 273 -27.92 -27.21 2.64
N HIS A 274 -27.09 -27.85 3.45
CA HIS A 274 -27.02 -27.58 4.88
C HIS A 274 -25.66 -26.97 5.21
N SER A 275 -25.65 -25.85 5.92
CA SER A 275 -24.46 -25.19 6.42
C SER A 275 -24.55 -24.98 7.93
N GLU A 276 -23.40 -25.13 8.58
CA GLU A 276 -23.22 -24.89 10.00
C GLU A 276 -21.80 -24.36 10.27
N VAL A 277 -21.62 -23.73 11.44
CA VAL A 277 -20.34 -23.31 11.97
C VAL A 277 -20.00 -24.17 13.19
N ARG A 278 -18.79 -24.72 13.18
CA ARG A 278 -18.19 -25.49 14.26
C ARG A 278 -17.00 -24.74 14.82
N VAL A 279 -16.72 -24.97 16.09
CA VAL A 279 -15.51 -24.48 16.77
C VAL A 279 -14.68 -25.65 17.28
N SER A 280 -13.36 -25.54 17.16
CA SER A 280 -12.43 -26.51 17.74
C SER A 280 -11.17 -25.79 18.16
N LYS A 281 -10.85 -25.83 19.46
CA LYS A 281 -9.74 -25.07 20.06
C LYS A 281 -9.82 -23.58 19.70
N ASP A 282 -8.92 -23.14 18.83
CA ASP A 282 -8.75 -21.77 18.35
C ASP A 282 -9.24 -21.59 16.90
N THR A 283 -10.00 -22.54 16.34
CA THR A 283 -10.41 -22.54 14.92
C THR A 283 -11.91 -22.41 14.75
N LEU A 284 -12.34 -21.44 13.93
CA LEU A 284 -13.69 -21.34 13.38
C LEU A 284 -13.76 -22.15 12.08
N SER A 285 -14.81 -22.96 11.91
CA SER A 285 -14.99 -23.81 10.73
C SER A 285 -16.42 -23.75 10.21
N SER A 286 -16.62 -23.28 8.98
CA SER A 286 -17.88 -23.47 8.26
C SER A 286 -17.84 -24.82 7.57
N VAL A 287 -18.94 -25.58 7.68
CA VAL A 287 -19.12 -26.88 7.03
C VAL A 287 -20.40 -26.82 6.21
N VAL A 288 -20.29 -27.07 4.91
CA VAL A 288 -21.43 -27.09 3.99
C VAL A 288 -21.55 -28.47 3.37
N THR A 289 -22.68 -29.13 3.60
CA THR A 289 -22.99 -30.46 3.06
C THR A 289 -24.07 -30.35 1.99
N THR A 290 -23.83 -30.97 0.83
CA THR A 290 -24.79 -30.97 -0.27
C THR A 290 -24.63 -32.17 -1.20
N SER A 291 -25.59 -32.32 -2.10
CA SER A 291 -25.57 -33.30 -3.20
C SER A 291 -25.80 -32.57 -4.52
N LEU A 292 -25.10 -32.95 -5.58
CA LEU A 292 -25.22 -32.37 -6.93
C LEU A 292 -25.56 -33.44 -7.96
N LYS A 293 -26.66 -33.27 -8.68
CA LYS A 293 -26.98 -34.05 -9.90
C LYS A 293 -26.00 -33.71 -11.04
N PRO A 294 -25.88 -34.57 -12.05
CA PRO A 294 -25.14 -34.24 -13.28
C PRO A 294 -25.59 -32.89 -13.86
N GLY A 295 -24.64 -32.00 -14.14
CA GLY A 295 -24.87 -30.65 -14.65
C GLY A 295 -25.25 -29.60 -13.59
N GLU A 296 -25.61 -30.00 -12.36
CA GLU A 296 -26.08 -29.09 -11.32
C GLU A 296 -24.93 -28.23 -10.76
N SER A 297 -25.25 -26.98 -10.42
CA SER A 297 -24.36 -26.07 -9.71
C SER A 297 -25.04 -25.51 -8.48
N LYS A 298 -24.32 -25.38 -7.37
CA LYS A 298 -24.80 -24.73 -6.14
C LYS A 298 -23.85 -23.62 -5.71
N ILE A 299 -24.43 -22.56 -5.17
CA ILE A 299 -23.72 -21.40 -4.63
C ILE A 299 -24.07 -21.24 -3.16
N PHE A 300 -23.05 -21.04 -2.33
CA PHE A 300 -23.22 -20.70 -0.92
C PHE A 300 -22.17 -19.68 -0.49
N GLN A 301 -22.44 -18.97 0.61
CA GLN A 301 -21.60 -17.88 1.11
C GLN A 301 -21.24 -18.10 2.58
N VAL A 302 -19.99 -17.79 2.91
CA VAL A 302 -19.47 -17.72 4.27
C VAL A 302 -18.97 -16.30 4.50
N VAL A 303 -19.36 -15.68 5.61
CA VAL A 303 -18.87 -14.35 6.00
C VAL A 303 -17.91 -14.49 7.15
N ILE A 304 -16.76 -13.84 7.07
CA ILE A 304 -15.77 -13.76 8.16
C ILE A 304 -15.50 -12.29 8.42
N GLY A 305 -15.50 -11.87 9.69
CA GLY A 305 -15.31 -10.46 10.01
C GLY A 305 -14.92 -10.21 11.46
N LEU A 306 -14.63 -8.93 11.75
CA LEU A 306 -14.45 -8.41 13.10
C LEU A 306 -15.79 -7.95 13.65
N ALA A 307 -15.96 -8.09 14.95
CA ALA A 307 -17.12 -7.56 15.67
C ALA A 307 -16.66 -6.66 16.82
N ASP A 308 -17.19 -5.45 16.86
CA ASP A 308 -17.03 -4.51 17.99
C ASP A 308 -17.84 -4.98 19.21
N GLY A 309 -18.99 -5.61 18.94
CA GLY A 309 -19.88 -6.21 19.93
C GLY A 309 -19.69 -7.72 20.06
N LYS A 310 -20.15 -8.27 21.19
CA LYS A 310 -20.09 -9.72 21.45
C LYS A 310 -21.45 -10.41 21.20
N SER A 311 -22.43 -9.72 20.61
CA SER A 311 -23.78 -10.26 20.41
C SER A 311 -23.97 -10.86 19.01
N TYR A 312 -24.71 -11.97 18.94
CA TYR A 312 -25.07 -12.60 17.66
C TYR A 312 -26.03 -11.75 16.81
N ALA A 313 -26.84 -10.90 17.45
CA ALA A 313 -27.77 -10.00 16.77
C ALA A 313 -27.03 -8.91 15.99
N ASP A 314 -26.00 -8.30 16.58
CA ASP A 314 -25.18 -7.28 15.92
C ASP A 314 -24.43 -7.88 14.72
N ILE A 315 -23.88 -9.09 14.88
CA ILE A 315 -23.22 -9.82 13.79
C ILE A 315 -24.21 -10.08 12.65
N SER A 316 -25.42 -10.54 12.95
CA SER A 316 -26.46 -10.77 11.95
C SER A 316 -26.82 -9.49 11.19
N LYS A 317 -26.94 -8.37 11.90
CA LYS A 317 -27.18 -7.05 11.30
C LYS A 317 -26.02 -6.63 10.39
N GLN A 318 -24.78 -6.72 10.88
CA GLN A 318 -23.56 -6.41 10.12
C GLN A 318 -23.46 -7.25 8.83
N VAL A 319 -23.79 -8.54 8.89
CA VAL A 319 -23.81 -9.41 7.72
C VAL A 319 -24.92 -9.02 6.75
N ASN A 320 -26.14 -8.76 7.23
CA ASN A 320 -27.24 -8.35 6.35
C ASN A 320 -26.86 -7.07 5.60
N GLU A 321 -26.31 -6.06 6.28
CA GLU A 321 -25.82 -4.81 5.68
C GLU A 321 -24.67 -5.02 4.69
N LEU A 322 -23.79 -5.98 4.95
CA LEU A 322 -22.70 -6.38 4.05
C LEU A 322 -23.24 -6.96 2.74
N LEU A 323 -24.30 -7.76 2.80
CA LEU A 323 -24.89 -8.45 1.66
C LEU A 323 -25.91 -7.59 0.89
N LEU A 324 -26.30 -6.43 1.43
CA LEU A 324 -27.15 -5.48 0.70
C LEU A 324 -26.46 -4.96 -0.56
N GLY A 325 -27.14 -5.10 -1.70
CA GLY A 325 -26.70 -4.56 -2.99
C GLY A 325 -25.59 -5.35 -3.68
N THR A 326 -25.28 -6.56 -3.23
CA THR A 326 -24.30 -7.46 -3.89
C THR A 326 -24.76 -7.91 -5.26
N ASP A 327 -23.84 -8.06 -6.22
CA ASP A 327 -24.11 -8.76 -7.48
C ASP A 327 -24.08 -10.28 -7.28
N GLN A 328 -25.24 -10.85 -6.99
CA GLN A 328 -25.43 -12.30 -6.85
C GLN A 328 -25.48 -13.04 -8.20
N LYS A 329 -25.62 -12.32 -9.33
CA LYS A 329 -25.73 -12.93 -10.67
C LYS A 329 -24.37 -13.23 -11.27
N ASN A 330 -23.36 -12.40 -10.99
CA ASN A 330 -21.99 -12.57 -11.50
C ASN A 330 -20.95 -12.56 -10.35
N PRO A 331 -21.07 -13.45 -9.35
CA PRO A 331 -20.18 -13.46 -8.19
C PRO A 331 -18.70 -13.66 -8.55
N GLU A 332 -18.42 -14.22 -9.73
CA GLU A 332 -17.07 -14.41 -10.24
C GLU A 332 -16.32 -13.11 -10.58
N ASN A 333 -17.01 -11.98 -10.70
CA ASN A 333 -16.39 -10.65 -10.88
C ASN A 333 -16.20 -9.90 -9.55
N GLY A 334 -16.47 -10.57 -8.43
CA GLY A 334 -16.53 -9.97 -7.10
C GLY A 334 -17.91 -9.38 -6.80
N LEU A 335 -18.44 -9.67 -5.60
CA LEU A 335 -19.81 -9.28 -5.21
C LEU A 335 -20.04 -7.75 -5.22
N TYR A 336 -18.97 -6.97 -5.14
CA TYR A 336 -19.00 -5.52 -4.93
C TYR A 336 -18.44 -4.71 -6.10
N ALA A 337 -18.32 -5.31 -7.29
CA ALA A 337 -17.71 -4.66 -8.45
C ALA A 337 -18.33 -3.28 -8.76
N ASN A 338 -19.67 -3.15 -8.71
CA ASN A 338 -20.35 -1.88 -8.98
C ASN A 338 -20.09 -0.83 -7.88
N GLN A 339 -20.00 -1.25 -6.62
CA GLN A 339 -19.70 -0.34 -5.51
C GLN A 339 -18.26 0.15 -5.58
N TRP A 340 -17.31 -0.73 -5.93
CA TRP A 340 -15.93 -0.33 -6.19
C TRP A 340 -15.85 0.62 -7.39
N LYS A 341 -16.54 0.32 -8.50
CA LYS A 341 -16.59 1.21 -9.66
C LYS A 341 -17.08 2.61 -9.29
N SER A 342 -18.09 2.72 -8.43
CA SER A 342 -18.56 4.03 -7.95
C SER A 342 -17.60 4.76 -7.01
N ARG A 343 -16.66 4.03 -6.39
CA ARG A 343 -15.66 4.60 -5.47
C ARG A 343 -14.40 5.06 -6.18
N LEU A 344 -14.10 4.51 -7.35
CA LEU A 344 -12.89 4.81 -8.12
C LEU A 344 -13.11 5.98 -9.08
N PRO A 345 -12.02 6.69 -9.48
CA PRO A 345 -12.13 7.76 -10.46
C PRO A 345 -12.65 7.27 -11.81
N ASP A 346 -13.47 8.08 -12.47
CA ASP A 346 -13.91 7.80 -13.83
C ASP A 346 -12.78 8.10 -14.83
N LEU A 347 -12.21 7.03 -15.39
CA LEU A 347 -11.18 7.10 -16.43
C LEU A 347 -11.71 6.61 -17.79
N SER A 348 -13.00 6.78 -18.05
CA SER A 348 -13.64 6.43 -19.34
C SER A 348 -13.01 7.16 -20.53
N LEU A 349 -12.54 8.40 -20.32
CA LEU A 349 -11.87 9.22 -21.34
C LEU A 349 -10.38 8.92 -21.52
N GLU A 350 -9.79 8.05 -20.69
CA GLU A 350 -8.40 7.63 -20.85
C GLU A 350 -8.27 6.61 -21.99
N LYS A 351 -7.55 6.99 -23.04
CA LYS A 351 -7.36 6.15 -24.23
C LYS A 351 -6.15 5.22 -24.12
N ASN A 352 -5.17 5.56 -23.28
CA ASN A 352 -4.04 4.68 -23.03
C ASN A 352 -4.46 3.59 -22.03
N GLU A 353 -4.60 2.36 -22.52
CA GLU A 353 -5.07 1.22 -21.70
C GLU A 353 -4.15 0.93 -20.50
N ILE A 354 -2.84 1.14 -20.63
CA ILE A 354 -1.87 0.96 -19.54
C ILE A 354 -2.17 1.96 -18.43
N LEU A 355 -2.30 3.25 -18.78
CA LEU A 355 -2.61 4.29 -17.80
C LEU A 355 -3.99 4.06 -17.18
N LYS A 356 -5.02 3.75 -17.99
CA LYS A 356 -6.36 3.47 -17.47
C LYS A 356 -6.34 2.33 -16.45
N ARG A 357 -5.68 1.22 -16.80
CA ARG A 357 -5.55 0.05 -15.93
C ARG A 357 -4.82 0.38 -14.63
N GLU A 358 -3.63 0.95 -14.71
CA GLU A 358 -2.79 1.20 -13.55
C GLU A 358 -3.34 2.29 -12.65
N MET A 359 -3.95 3.34 -13.19
CA MET A 359 -4.54 4.40 -12.36
C MET A 359 -5.78 3.90 -11.61
N LEU A 360 -6.61 3.04 -12.22
CA LEU A 360 -7.70 2.38 -11.50
C LEU A 360 -7.19 1.42 -10.43
N TRP A 361 -6.14 0.65 -10.74
CA TRP A 361 -5.49 -0.24 -9.78
C TRP A 361 -4.90 0.54 -8.60
N ASN A 362 -4.15 1.60 -8.87
CA ASN A 362 -3.55 2.46 -7.86
C ASN A 362 -4.60 3.17 -7.00
N ALA A 363 -5.69 3.65 -7.59
CA ALA A 363 -6.80 4.23 -6.84
C ALA A 363 -7.48 3.20 -5.94
N HIS A 364 -7.68 1.96 -6.42
CA HIS A 364 -8.16 0.86 -5.59
C HIS A 364 -7.21 0.59 -4.42
N MET A 365 -5.92 0.58 -4.67
CA MET A 365 -4.90 0.34 -3.66
C MET A 365 -4.92 1.39 -2.55
N MET A 366 -5.12 2.67 -2.88
CA MET A 366 -5.27 3.73 -1.87
C MET A 366 -6.51 3.52 -1.00
N GLU A 367 -7.66 3.23 -1.61
CA GLU A 367 -8.91 2.99 -0.88
C GLU A 367 -8.87 1.70 -0.02
N ALA A 368 -8.25 0.63 -0.53
CA ALA A 368 -8.14 -0.65 0.16
C ALA A 368 -7.11 -0.63 1.29
N SER A 369 -6.03 0.15 1.14
CA SER A 369 -4.99 0.30 2.16
C SER A 369 -5.40 1.24 3.29
N ALA A 370 -6.23 2.25 3.04
CA ALA A 370 -6.74 3.19 4.04
C ALA A 370 -7.27 2.50 5.31
N LYS A 371 -6.99 3.05 6.50
CA LYS A 371 -7.41 2.52 7.80
C LYS A 371 -7.92 3.61 8.73
N TYR A 372 -8.95 3.28 9.49
CA TYR A 372 -9.51 4.10 10.55
C TYR A 372 -8.67 3.92 11.81
N SER A 373 -8.21 5.02 12.42
CA SER A 373 -7.61 5.01 13.75
C SER A 373 -8.68 5.27 14.80
N SER A 374 -8.94 4.28 15.65
CA SER A 374 -9.89 4.44 16.76
C SER A 374 -9.35 5.31 17.90
N TYR A 375 -8.06 5.63 17.92
CA TYR A 375 -7.47 6.59 18.87
C TYR A 375 -7.71 8.03 18.40
N TYR A 376 -7.25 8.35 17.18
CA TYR A 376 -7.37 9.70 16.62
C TYR A 376 -8.74 10.02 16.02
N LYS A 377 -9.58 9.00 15.79
CA LYS A 377 -10.91 9.10 15.17
C LYS A 377 -10.88 9.61 13.73
N GLU A 378 -9.80 9.30 13.03
CA GLU A 378 -9.57 9.71 11.63
C GLU A 378 -9.13 8.51 10.79
N THR A 379 -9.41 8.56 9.49
CA THR A 379 -8.96 7.57 8.51
C THR A 379 -7.71 8.08 7.81
N PHE A 380 -6.68 7.23 7.72
CA PHE A 380 -5.37 7.55 7.15
C PHE A 380 -4.93 6.48 6.15
N ILE A 381 -3.92 6.77 5.33
CA ILE A 381 -3.29 5.78 4.45
C ILE A 381 -1.95 5.36 5.06
N PRO A 382 -1.76 4.09 5.44
CA PRO A 382 -0.47 3.64 5.95
C PRO A 382 0.60 3.61 4.85
N GLN A 383 1.87 3.67 5.23
CA GLN A 383 2.96 3.32 4.30
C GLN A 383 2.81 1.87 3.83
N GLY A 384 2.40 0.95 4.73
CA GLY A 384 2.33 -0.47 4.44
C GLY A 384 3.68 -1.15 4.70
N THR A 385 4.04 -2.12 3.84
CA THR A 385 5.30 -2.86 3.83
C THR A 385 5.98 -3.04 5.20
N VAL A 386 7.18 -2.49 5.38
CA VAL A 386 8.01 -2.62 6.58
C VAL A 386 7.36 -1.93 7.78
N TYR A 387 6.93 -0.68 7.68
CA TYR A 387 6.42 0.02 8.87
C TYR A 387 5.13 -0.62 9.40
N SER A 388 4.10 -0.77 8.57
CA SER A 388 2.79 -1.23 9.05
C SER A 388 2.69 -2.75 9.12
N TYR A 389 3.20 -3.49 8.14
CA TYR A 389 3.00 -4.94 8.10
C TYR A 389 4.10 -5.73 8.82
N TYR A 390 5.33 -5.21 8.87
CA TYR A 390 6.43 -5.81 9.62
C TYR A 390 6.49 -5.27 11.07
N PHE A 391 6.67 -3.96 11.28
CA PHE A 391 6.81 -3.40 12.63
C PHE A 391 5.49 -3.13 13.34
N GLY A 392 4.40 -2.93 12.60
CA GLY A 392 3.11 -2.57 13.19
C GLY A 392 2.99 -1.09 13.55
N ASP A 393 3.79 -0.26 12.90
CA ASP A 393 3.88 1.18 13.11
C ASP A 393 3.14 1.95 12.01
N ASN A 394 2.62 3.12 12.39
CA ASN A 394 2.15 4.16 11.49
C ASN A 394 3.19 5.28 11.47
N ILE A 395 4.29 4.99 10.79
CA ILE A 395 5.39 5.93 10.53
C ILE A 395 5.75 5.85 9.05
N SER A 396 6.44 6.83 8.48
CA SER A 396 6.54 8.19 9.04
C SER A 396 5.33 9.04 8.62
N ASN A 397 5.07 10.14 9.34
CA ASN A 397 3.97 11.05 8.99
C ASN A 397 4.12 11.64 7.58
N ARG A 398 5.35 11.85 7.09
CA ARG A 398 5.59 12.18 5.67
C ARG A 398 5.06 11.16 4.67
N ASP A 399 5.04 9.87 5.00
CA ASP A 399 4.53 8.81 4.12
C ASP A 399 3.01 8.89 4.00
N HIS A 400 2.34 9.18 5.13
CA HIS A 400 0.91 9.48 5.14
C HIS A 400 0.62 10.73 4.29
N LEU A 401 1.42 11.78 4.42
CA LEU A 401 1.28 13.03 3.67
C LEU A 401 1.48 12.84 2.17
N ALA A 402 2.51 12.07 1.77
CA ALA A 402 2.71 11.68 0.38
C ALA A 402 1.48 10.95 -0.18
N ALA A 403 0.95 9.96 0.57
CA ALA A 403 -0.21 9.17 0.17
C ALA A 403 -1.50 9.99 -0.02
N ILE A 404 -1.61 11.18 0.57
CA ILE A 404 -2.77 12.08 0.47
C ILE A 404 -2.85 12.79 -0.88
N LEU A 405 -1.71 13.08 -1.51
CA LEU A 405 -1.65 13.92 -2.71
C LEU A 405 -2.59 13.48 -3.86
N PRO A 406 -2.65 12.19 -4.27
CA PRO A 406 -3.62 11.77 -5.28
C PRO A 406 -5.07 11.82 -4.79
N LEU A 407 -5.30 11.66 -3.48
CA LEU A 407 -6.64 11.68 -2.90
C LEU A 407 -7.27 13.07 -2.94
N CYS A 408 -6.49 14.14 -3.04
CA CYS A 408 -7.00 15.48 -3.33
C CYS A 408 -7.85 15.52 -4.61
N TYR A 409 -7.61 14.59 -5.56
CA TYR A 409 -8.32 14.49 -6.83
C TYR A 409 -9.40 13.41 -6.83
N THR A 410 -9.13 12.27 -6.19
CA THR A 410 -10.02 11.10 -6.27
C THR A 410 -10.98 10.99 -5.10
N ASN A 411 -10.59 11.47 -3.91
CA ASN A 411 -11.38 11.36 -2.69
C ASN A 411 -10.99 12.44 -1.66
N PRO A 412 -11.46 13.69 -1.85
CA PRO A 412 -11.15 14.81 -0.97
C PRO A 412 -11.53 14.62 0.50
N GLU A 413 -12.54 13.80 0.80
CA GLU A 413 -12.95 13.52 2.18
C GLU A 413 -11.89 12.69 2.91
N LEU A 414 -11.36 11.65 2.25
CA LEU A 414 -10.29 10.83 2.80
C LEU A 414 -8.99 11.63 2.91
N ALA A 415 -8.67 12.47 1.92
CA ALA A 415 -7.55 13.40 2.00
C ALA A 415 -7.64 14.29 3.24
N ARG A 416 -8.80 14.90 3.49
CA ARG A 416 -9.04 15.73 4.68
C ARG A 416 -8.87 14.96 5.98
N SER A 417 -9.43 13.75 6.07
CA SER A 417 -9.32 12.91 7.29
C SER A 417 -7.87 12.52 7.57
N ALA A 418 -7.11 12.17 6.53
CA ALA A 418 -5.70 11.82 6.67
C ALA A 418 -4.83 13.04 7.03
N ILE A 419 -5.15 14.25 6.55
CA ILE A 419 -4.49 15.49 7.01
C ILE A 419 -4.76 15.72 8.50
N ARG A 420 -6.01 15.52 8.95
CA ARG A 420 -6.40 15.64 10.36
C ARG A 420 -5.71 14.59 11.23
N TYR A 421 -5.54 13.37 10.73
CA TYR A 421 -4.77 12.31 11.38
C TYR A 421 -3.33 12.74 11.64
N VAL A 422 -2.66 13.30 10.63
CA VAL A 422 -1.27 13.79 10.79
C VAL A 422 -1.23 14.94 11.79
N MET A 423 -2.14 15.92 11.70
CA MET A 423 -2.21 17.01 12.69
C MET A 423 -2.44 16.51 14.12
N ALA A 424 -3.06 15.35 14.31
CA ALA A 424 -3.29 14.79 15.62
C ALA A 424 -2.03 14.23 16.30
N HIS A 425 -0.90 14.16 15.57
CA HIS A 425 0.43 13.81 16.10
C HIS A 425 1.24 15.03 16.56
N THR A 426 0.64 16.22 16.53
CA THR A 426 1.32 17.47 16.82
C THR A 426 1.33 17.78 18.31
N GLU A 427 2.49 18.18 18.82
CA GLU A 427 2.63 18.70 20.18
C GLU A 427 2.38 20.22 20.23
N SER A 428 2.32 20.77 21.45
CA SER A 428 1.94 22.17 21.67
C SER A 428 2.89 23.19 21.03
N ASP A 429 4.14 22.82 20.82
CA ASP A 429 5.22 23.64 20.24
C ASP A 429 5.26 23.62 18.70
N GLY A 430 4.50 22.73 18.05
CA GLY A 430 4.52 22.55 16.60
C GLY A 430 5.42 21.43 16.11
N GLU A 431 6.04 20.65 17.01
CA GLU A 431 6.67 19.39 16.63
C GLU A 431 5.59 18.44 16.11
N LEU A 432 5.76 17.98 14.87
CA LEU A 432 5.01 16.87 14.31
C LEU A 432 5.79 15.59 14.61
N LYS A 433 5.29 14.74 15.50
CA LYS A 433 5.98 13.47 15.83
C LYS A 433 6.13 12.59 14.58
N ARG A 434 7.17 11.77 14.52
CA ARG A 434 7.40 10.78 13.43
C ARG A 434 6.15 9.92 13.14
N GLY A 435 5.39 9.57 14.18
CA GLY A 435 4.10 8.88 14.06
C GLY A 435 3.78 8.11 15.33
N ASN A 436 3.14 6.94 15.20
CA ASN A 436 2.74 6.14 16.36
C ASN A 436 2.87 4.62 16.14
N THR A 437 2.90 3.90 17.25
CA THR A 437 2.76 2.44 17.33
C THR A 437 1.58 2.08 18.24
N GLY A 438 1.14 0.83 18.20
CA GLY A 438 0.05 0.34 19.04
C GLY A 438 -1.18 1.24 18.98
N TYR A 439 -1.82 1.45 20.14
CA TYR A 439 -2.96 2.33 20.29
C TYR A 439 -2.50 3.76 20.56
N GLY A 440 -2.20 4.50 19.49
CA GLY A 440 -1.92 5.95 19.57
C GLY A 440 -0.65 6.33 20.32
N TYR A 441 0.28 5.40 20.56
CA TYR A 441 1.47 5.68 21.34
C TYR A 441 2.61 6.18 20.45
N SER A 442 3.02 7.43 20.61
CA SER A 442 4.25 7.94 20.01
C SER A 442 5.44 7.63 20.91
N GLN A 443 6.36 6.79 20.43
CA GLN A 443 7.56 6.44 21.17
C GLN A 443 8.50 7.65 21.27
N PRO A 444 9.30 7.77 22.35
CA PRO A 444 10.48 8.64 22.33
C PRO A 444 11.40 8.19 21.19
N SER A 445 11.44 8.96 20.12
CA SER A 445 12.26 8.67 18.94
C SER A 445 13.61 9.33 19.06
N PHE A 446 14.67 8.63 18.66
CA PHE A 446 15.96 9.28 18.41
C PHE A 446 15.97 9.99 17.06
N PHE A 447 15.07 9.67 16.13
CA PHE A 447 14.90 10.43 14.90
C PHE A 447 14.17 11.75 15.17
N LYS A 448 14.73 12.82 14.62
CA LYS A 448 14.23 14.19 14.56
C LYS A 448 14.38 14.64 13.12
N GLU A 449 13.42 14.28 12.29
CA GLU A 449 13.41 14.60 10.87
C GLU A 449 13.08 16.08 10.68
N SER A 450 13.81 16.77 9.82
CA SER A 450 13.60 18.22 9.60
C SER A 450 12.70 18.57 8.40
N ASP A 451 12.05 17.58 7.81
CA ASP A 451 11.23 17.70 6.59
C ASP A 451 9.72 17.54 6.82
N GLU A 452 9.28 17.01 7.96
CA GLU A 452 7.87 16.69 8.25
C GLU A 452 6.91 17.88 8.03
N GLN A 453 7.25 19.09 8.51
CA GLN A 453 6.44 20.29 8.28
C GLN A 453 6.39 20.69 6.79
N LEU A 454 7.46 20.45 6.02
CA LEU A 454 7.50 20.76 4.58
C LEU A 454 6.58 19.83 3.78
N TYR A 455 6.58 18.53 4.09
CA TYR A 455 5.63 17.57 3.51
C TYR A 455 4.19 17.94 3.86
N PHE A 456 3.97 18.41 5.09
CA PHE A 456 2.65 18.87 5.50
C PHE A 456 2.21 20.09 4.68
N PHE A 457 3.07 21.10 4.53
CA PHE A 457 2.77 22.31 3.75
C PHE A 457 2.49 22.00 2.28
N ASN A 458 3.24 21.08 1.68
CA ASN A 458 3.01 20.64 0.31
C ASN A 458 1.61 20.02 0.15
N THR A 459 1.25 19.14 1.09
CA THR A 459 -0.03 18.44 1.08
C THR A 459 -1.20 19.39 1.32
N LEU A 460 -1.09 20.30 2.28
CA LEU A 460 -2.12 21.30 2.56
C LEU A 460 -2.32 22.25 1.37
N ALA A 461 -1.23 22.71 0.75
CA ALA A 461 -1.31 23.55 -0.44
C ALA A 461 -2.06 22.85 -1.57
N GLU A 462 -1.70 21.60 -1.87
CA GLU A 462 -2.36 20.81 -2.90
C GLU A 462 -3.85 20.60 -2.56
N TYR A 463 -4.18 20.21 -1.32
CA TYR A 463 -5.57 20.02 -0.88
C TYR A 463 -6.41 21.29 -1.08
N LEU A 464 -5.94 22.43 -0.59
CA LEU A 464 -6.67 23.70 -0.68
C LEU A 464 -6.81 24.17 -2.13
N LEU A 465 -5.75 24.05 -2.94
CA LEU A 465 -5.77 24.50 -4.34
C LEU A 465 -6.66 23.61 -5.21
N ILE A 466 -6.73 22.31 -4.96
CA ILE A 466 -7.53 21.38 -5.77
C ILE A 466 -8.99 21.37 -5.31
N THR A 467 -9.25 21.29 -4.01
CA THR A 467 -10.61 21.15 -3.48
C THR A 467 -11.32 22.48 -3.30
N LYS A 468 -10.57 23.59 -3.22
CA LYS A 468 -11.05 24.93 -2.85
C LYS A 468 -11.76 24.94 -1.48
N ASN A 469 -11.56 23.93 -0.65
CA ASN A 469 -12.18 23.81 0.67
C ASN A 469 -11.42 24.65 1.72
N TYR A 470 -11.47 25.98 1.57
CA TYR A 470 -10.76 26.90 2.45
C TYR A 470 -11.32 26.97 3.88
N SER A 471 -12.58 26.55 4.08
CA SER A 471 -13.18 26.46 5.42
C SER A 471 -12.45 25.45 6.32
N PHE A 472 -11.72 24.50 5.72
CA PHE A 472 -10.85 23.57 6.44
C PHE A 472 -9.85 24.28 7.37
N LEU A 473 -9.35 25.46 6.98
CA LEU A 473 -8.42 26.26 7.80
C LEU A 473 -9.02 26.70 9.14
N ASN A 474 -10.36 26.71 9.25
CA ASN A 474 -11.09 27.11 10.45
C ASN A 474 -11.58 25.90 11.27
N GLU A 475 -11.40 24.67 10.78
CA GLU A 475 -11.76 23.48 11.53
C GLU A 475 -10.90 23.33 12.79
N ARG A 476 -11.42 22.62 13.79
CA ARG A 476 -10.67 22.24 14.99
C ARG A 476 -10.18 20.80 14.87
N VAL A 477 -8.93 20.58 15.24
CA VAL A 477 -8.28 19.27 15.31
C VAL A 477 -7.79 19.01 16.72
N THR A 478 -7.84 17.76 17.17
CA THR A 478 -7.28 17.33 18.45
C THR A 478 -5.77 17.19 18.30
N LEU A 479 -4.99 17.66 19.27
CA LEU A 479 -3.52 17.51 19.29
C LEU A 479 -3.09 16.30 20.13
N TYR A 480 -1.83 15.90 19.99
CA TYR A 480 -1.25 14.82 20.78
C TYR A 480 -0.93 15.29 22.21
N PRO A 481 -1.17 14.46 23.25
CA PRO A 481 -1.95 13.22 23.24
C PRO A 481 -3.46 13.45 23.15
N ALA A 482 -4.17 12.62 22.38
CA ALA A 482 -5.58 12.83 22.06
C ALA A 482 -6.51 12.76 23.29
N GLU A 483 -6.17 11.97 24.31
CA GLU A 483 -6.93 11.82 25.55
C GLU A 483 -6.92 13.07 26.42
N THR A 484 -6.03 14.03 26.17
CA THR A 484 -6.05 15.34 26.84
C THR A 484 -7.24 16.20 26.40
N GLY A 485 -7.85 15.87 25.26
CA GLY A 485 -8.94 16.65 24.66
C GLY A 485 -8.51 18.03 24.14
N HIS A 486 -7.20 18.34 24.12
CA HIS A 486 -6.71 19.62 23.61
C HIS A 486 -6.99 19.73 22.12
N LYS A 487 -7.66 20.82 21.72
CA LYS A 487 -8.03 21.09 20.32
C LYS A 487 -7.54 22.44 19.88
N GLU A 488 -7.08 22.53 18.64
CA GLU A 488 -6.55 23.75 18.03
C GLU A 488 -7.20 23.99 16.65
N VAL A 489 -7.27 25.26 16.24
CA VAL A 489 -7.72 25.62 14.88
C VAL A 489 -6.64 25.24 13.87
N VAL A 490 -7.02 24.66 12.73
CA VAL A 490 -6.08 24.23 11.68
C VAL A 490 -5.07 25.33 11.32
N LEU A 491 -5.52 26.56 11.04
CA LEU A 491 -4.61 27.66 10.72
C LEU A 491 -3.59 27.97 11.83
N ASN A 492 -3.96 27.81 13.11
CA ASN A 492 -3.02 27.98 14.22
C ASN A 492 -2.00 26.84 14.28
N VAL A 493 -2.41 25.61 13.96
CA VAL A 493 -1.46 24.49 13.80
C VAL A 493 -0.47 24.77 12.67
N VAL A 494 -0.93 25.28 11.51
CA VAL A 494 -0.05 25.69 10.40
C VAL A 494 0.95 26.77 10.84
N LYS A 495 0.52 27.74 11.65
CA LYS A 495 1.43 28.75 12.23
C LYS A 495 2.49 28.11 13.11
N LYS A 496 2.10 27.17 13.99
CA LYS A 496 3.03 26.44 14.86
C LYS A 496 4.06 25.64 14.04
N TYR A 497 3.63 24.97 12.98
CA TYR A 497 4.57 24.28 12.08
C TYR A 497 5.56 25.24 11.43
N PHE A 498 5.12 26.43 11.01
CA PHE A 498 6.03 27.40 10.42
C PHE A 498 7.03 27.93 11.46
N ILE A 499 6.57 28.18 12.69
CA ILE A 499 7.44 28.58 13.81
C ILE A 499 8.45 27.48 14.11
N TYR A 500 8.02 26.23 14.22
CA TYR A 500 8.93 25.09 14.44
C TYR A 500 9.97 24.96 13.33
N LEU A 501 9.55 25.07 12.05
CA LEU A 501 10.48 25.06 10.92
C LEU A 501 11.48 26.24 10.95
N ARG A 502 11.04 27.42 11.35
CA ARG A 502 11.86 28.64 11.34
C ARG A 502 12.81 28.73 12.55
N ASP A 503 12.35 28.31 13.72
CA ASP A 503 13.02 28.59 15.00
C ASP A 503 13.69 27.33 15.59
N GLU A 504 13.00 26.19 15.56
CA GLU A 504 13.53 24.92 16.10
C GLU A 504 14.39 24.19 15.07
N ILE A 505 13.88 23.98 13.85
CA ILE A 505 14.69 23.48 12.73
C ILE A 505 15.65 24.58 12.30
N GLY A 506 15.17 25.76 11.91
CA GLY A 506 16.00 26.92 11.60
C GLY A 506 16.99 26.76 10.44
N GLN A 507 17.94 27.71 10.37
CA GLN A 507 18.95 27.79 9.32
C GLN A 507 20.34 27.43 9.84
N GLY A 508 21.18 26.85 8.98
CA GLY A 508 22.57 26.55 9.26
C GLY A 508 23.53 27.69 8.86
N PRO A 509 24.84 27.43 8.88
CA PRO A 509 25.87 28.45 8.66
C PRO A 509 25.85 29.12 7.28
N ASN A 510 25.28 28.48 6.26
CA ASN A 510 25.19 29.01 4.90
C ASN A 510 23.79 29.58 4.60
N GLY A 511 22.93 29.73 5.61
CA GLY A 511 21.57 30.25 5.44
C GLY A 511 20.58 29.24 4.85
N LEU A 512 20.94 27.95 4.78
CA LEU A 512 20.09 26.87 4.29
C LEU A 512 19.33 26.22 5.45
N VAL A 513 18.22 25.52 5.16
CA VAL A 513 17.43 24.83 6.20
C VAL A 513 18.27 23.74 6.85
N ARG A 514 18.30 23.67 8.19
CA ARG A 514 19.08 22.64 8.90
C ARG A 514 18.55 21.24 8.67
N MET A 515 19.49 20.30 8.68
CA MET A 515 19.25 18.87 8.72
C MET A 515 19.53 18.43 10.15
N LEU A 516 18.49 18.31 10.97
CA LEU A 516 18.64 18.04 12.41
C LEU A 516 19.44 16.75 12.65
N ASN A 517 18.80 15.59 12.60
CA ASN A 517 19.53 14.31 12.56
C ASN A 517 19.06 13.38 11.45
N SER A 518 18.15 13.86 10.61
CA SER A 518 17.73 13.28 9.34
C SER A 518 16.89 14.32 8.58
N ASP A 519 16.74 14.11 7.27
CA ASP A 519 15.70 14.69 6.44
C ASP A 519 14.84 13.53 5.87
N TRP A 520 14.49 13.55 4.58
CA TRP A 520 13.85 12.39 3.94
C TRP A 520 14.70 11.11 4.06
N SER A 521 16.03 11.22 3.99
CA SER A 521 16.94 10.07 4.09
C SER A 521 17.19 9.74 5.56
N ASP A 522 16.48 8.73 6.05
CA ASP A 522 16.57 8.26 7.44
C ASP A 522 18.01 7.83 7.79
N SER A 523 18.75 7.36 6.79
CA SER A 523 20.09 6.79 6.97
C SER A 523 21.24 7.77 6.74
N PHE A 524 20.99 9.07 6.50
CA PHE A 524 22.05 9.99 6.07
C PHE A 524 23.20 10.10 7.08
N PHE A 525 22.89 10.08 8.38
CA PHE A 525 23.88 10.17 9.46
C PHE A 525 24.48 8.82 9.88
N HIS A 526 24.28 7.71 9.16
CA HIS A 526 24.80 6.39 9.57
C HIS A 526 26.32 6.35 9.86
N LYS A 527 27.12 7.19 9.17
CA LYS A 527 28.58 7.29 9.39
C LYS A 527 29.02 8.46 10.25
N TYR A 528 28.11 9.35 10.63
CA TYR A 528 28.42 10.61 11.29
C TYR A 528 27.48 10.85 12.46
N SER A 529 28.01 11.19 13.63
CA SER A 529 27.16 11.43 14.79
C SER A 529 26.30 12.69 14.58
N PRO A 530 24.97 12.59 14.59
CA PRO A 530 24.12 13.77 14.51
C PRO A 530 24.27 14.69 15.73
N ASN A 531 24.76 14.17 16.87
CA ASN A 531 25.07 15.01 18.03
C ASN A 531 26.25 15.95 17.80
N VAL A 532 27.12 15.64 16.82
CA VAL A 532 28.26 16.50 16.44
C VAL A 532 27.83 17.56 15.42
N TYR A 533 27.02 17.16 14.45
CA TYR A 533 26.73 17.98 13.28
C TYR A 533 25.33 18.60 13.26
N GLY A 534 24.38 18.16 14.10
CA GLY A 534 22.98 18.58 14.00
C GLY A 534 22.75 20.08 14.18
N GLY A 535 23.68 20.78 14.83
CA GLY A 535 23.65 22.24 14.94
C GLY A 535 24.11 22.99 13.68
N SER A 536 24.94 22.36 12.83
CA SER A 536 25.56 22.95 11.65
C SER A 536 25.14 22.32 10.32
N ALA A 537 24.50 21.16 10.36
CA ALA A 537 24.13 20.40 9.19
C ALA A 537 22.97 21.06 8.45
N GLU A 538 23.05 21.12 7.13
CA GLU A 538 22.10 21.77 6.23
C GLU A 538 21.63 20.80 5.15
N SER A 539 20.32 20.81 4.87
CA SER A 539 19.69 19.99 3.84
C SER A 539 19.33 20.84 2.62
N HIS A 540 19.97 20.54 1.49
CA HIS A 540 19.59 21.10 0.20
C HIS A 540 18.23 20.59 -0.26
N LEU A 541 17.82 19.38 0.14
CA LEU A 541 16.48 18.86 -0.13
C LEU A 541 15.44 19.77 0.51
N ASN A 542 15.54 20.00 1.82
CA ASN A 542 14.55 20.78 2.55
C ASN A 542 14.51 22.23 2.06
N SER A 543 15.67 22.79 1.75
CA SER A 543 15.78 24.14 1.17
C SER A 543 15.12 24.22 -0.21
N ALA A 544 15.39 23.27 -1.12
CA ALA A 544 14.76 23.23 -2.44
C ALA A 544 13.24 22.98 -2.34
N MET A 545 12.82 22.08 -1.46
CA MET A 545 11.41 21.78 -1.21
C MET A 545 10.66 23.01 -0.68
N LEU A 546 11.23 23.75 0.26
CA LEU A 546 10.68 25.01 0.76
C LEU A 546 10.42 26.00 -0.39
N LEU A 547 11.43 26.20 -1.25
CA LEU A 547 11.34 27.13 -2.39
C LEU A 547 10.30 26.70 -3.43
N ALA A 548 10.06 25.40 -3.58
CA ALA A 548 9.03 24.86 -4.47
C ALA A 548 7.62 24.88 -3.87
N VAL A 549 7.50 24.73 -2.54
CA VAL A 549 6.22 24.52 -1.84
C VAL A 549 5.62 25.81 -1.32
N PHE A 550 6.41 26.69 -0.71
CA PHE A 550 5.92 27.92 -0.09
C PHE A 550 5.09 28.79 -1.04
N PRO A 551 5.48 29.01 -2.32
CA PRO A 551 4.67 29.79 -3.26
C PRO A 551 3.24 29.23 -3.43
N LYS A 552 3.10 27.90 -3.47
CA LYS A 552 1.79 27.24 -3.62
C LYS A 552 0.95 27.40 -2.36
N LEU A 553 1.56 27.26 -1.18
CA LEU A 553 0.85 27.42 0.10
C LEU A 553 0.44 28.87 0.32
N THR A 554 1.31 29.85 0.07
CA THR A 554 0.97 31.27 0.23
C THR A 554 -0.11 31.69 -0.76
N GLU A 555 -0.12 31.15 -1.98
CA GLU A 555 -1.23 31.32 -2.92
C GLU A 555 -2.54 30.75 -2.36
N ALA A 556 -2.53 29.51 -1.87
CA ALA A 556 -3.72 28.88 -1.28
C ALA A 556 -4.27 29.68 -0.09
N LEU A 557 -3.38 30.18 0.77
CA LEU A 557 -3.76 31.02 1.92
C LEU A 557 -4.31 32.38 1.48
N LYS A 558 -3.75 33.02 0.43
CA LYS A 558 -4.31 34.26 -0.13
C LYS A 558 -5.70 34.02 -0.71
N LEU A 559 -5.87 32.96 -1.50
CA LEU A 559 -7.15 32.58 -2.12
C LEU A 559 -8.21 32.20 -1.08
N SER A 560 -7.81 31.76 0.11
CA SER A 560 -8.75 31.50 1.22
C SER A 560 -9.49 32.75 1.69
N GLY A 561 -8.94 33.94 1.45
CA GLY A 561 -9.48 35.20 1.96
C GLY A 561 -9.46 35.31 3.49
N ASN A 562 -8.81 34.39 4.21
CA ASN A 562 -8.80 34.38 5.67
C ASN A 562 -7.85 35.46 6.22
N PRO A 563 -8.35 36.52 6.88
CA PRO A 563 -7.51 37.61 7.34
C PRO A 563 -6.48 37.16 8.40
N ALA A 564 -6.78 36.10 9.16
CA ALA A 564 -5.87 35.56 10.17
C ALA A 564 -4.63 34.88 9.58
N ALA A 565 -4.58 34.65 8.25
CA ALA A 565 -3.43 34.10 7.55
C ALA A 565 -2.44 35.17 7.07
N LYS A 566 -2.80 36.47 7.11
CA LYS A 566 -2.01 37.57 6.55
C LYS A 566 -0.57 37.61 7.08
N ASP A 567 -0.41 37.59 8.41
CA ASP A 567 0.91 37.68 9.03
C ASP A 567 1.77 36.44 8.74
N LEU A 568 1.13 35.26 8.68
CA LEU A 568 1.80 34.02 8.30
C LEU A 568 2.31 34.11 6.86
N ILE A 569 1.49 34.58 5.91
CA ILE A 569 1.90 34.76 4.50
C ILE A 569 3.11 35.68 4.41
N ILE A 570 3.10 36.83 5.10
CA ILE A 570 4.21 37.78 5.10
C ILE A 570 5.49 37.14 5.67
N ALA A 571 5.37 36.44 6.80
CA ALA A 571 6.51 35.79 7.44
C ALA A 571 7.09 34.65 6.58
N MET A 572 6.24 33.85 5.95
CA MET A 572 6.64 32.78 5.04
C MET A 572 7.36 33.32 3.80
N GLU A 573 6.86 34.40 3.19
CA GLU A 573 7.53 35.01 2.03
C GLU A 573 8.89 35.60 2.41
N LYS A 574 9.00 36.28 3.57
CA LYS A 574 10.28 36.80 4.06
C LYS A 574 11.29 35.67 4.28
N TYR A 575 10.87 34.57 4.93
CA TYR A 575 11.71 33.41 5.15
C TYR A 575 12.14 32.76 3.81
N ARG A 576 11.19 32.60 2.88
CA ARG A 576 11.45 32.05 1.54
C ARG A 576 12.49 32.88 0.77
N VAL A 577 12.41 34.21 0.80
CA VAL A 577 13.38 35.08 0.13
C VAL A 577 14.79 34.86 0.69
N SER A 578 14.93 34.86 2.02
CA SER A 578 16.23 34.59 2.67
C SER A 578 16.82 33.23 2.27
N ILE A 579 16.03 32.16 2.27
CA ILE A 579 16.49 30.84 1.81
C ILE A 579 16.80 30.85 0.31
N SER A 580 16.03 31.58 -0.50
CA SER A 580 16.23 31.67 -1.94
C SER A 580 17.56 32.32 -2.29
N ASP A 581 17.91 33.41 -1.61
CA ASP A 581 19.17 34.12 -1.83
C ASP A 581 20.36 33.20 -1.53
N ALA A 582 20.37 32.57 -0.34
CA ALA A 582 21.40 31.62 0.08
C ALA A 582 21.49 30.40 -0.85
N PHE A 583 20.35 29.80 -1.23
CA PHE A 583 20.33 28.61 -2.08
C PHE A 583 20.81 28.92 -3.50
N MET A 584 20.44 30.07 -4.07
CA MET A 584 20.88 30.45 -5.42
C MET A 584 22.35 30.86 -5.45
N GLU A 585 22.83 31.53 -4.39
CA GLU A 585 24.26 31.81 -4.20
C GLU A 585 25.08 30.51 -4.14
N ASP A 586 24.64 29.55 -3.31
CA ASP A 586 25.30 28.25 -3.22
C ASP A 586 25.26 27.51 -4.56
N LEU A 587 24.09 27.44 -5.22
CA LEU A 587 23.94 26.73 -6.50
C LEU A 587 24.88 27.29 -7.57
N GLY A 588 24.96 28.62 -7.71
CA GLY A 588 25.80 29.29 -8.70
C GLY A 588 25.61 28.74 -10.12
N ASP A 589 26.71 28.39 -10.77
CA ASP A 589 26.75 27.85 -12.13
C ASP A 589 26.68 26.30 -12.19
N ARG A 590 26.69 25.60 -11.05
CA ARG A 590 26.67 24.13 -10.97
C ARG A 590 25.47 23.53 -11.68
N LYS A 591 25.64 22.38 -12.33
CA LYS A 591 24.57 21.72 -13.11
C LYS A 591 23.58 20.93 -12.25
N PHE A 592 23.74 20.93 -10.93
CA PHE A 592 22.86 20.28 -9.96
C PHE A 592 23.16 20.86 -8.57
N ALA A 593 22.19 20.75 -7.66
CA ALA A 593 22.38 21.18 -6.27
C ALA A 593 23.23 20.17 -5.49
N ALA A 594 23.96 20.66 -4.47
CA ALA A 594 24.55 19.80 -3.45
C ALA A 594 23.49 18.98 -2.73
N ARG A 595 23.91 17.91 -2.03
CA ARG A 595 23.01 17.07 -1.23
C ARG A 595 22.80 17.63 0.18
N ALA A 596 23.91 17.93 0.85
CA ALA A 596 23.92 18.41 2.22
C ALA A 596 25.32 18.93 2.59
N TYR A 597 25.38 19.86 3.53
CA TYR A 597 26.62 20.27 4.20
C TYR A 597 26.51 19.89 5.68
N LEU A 598 27.43 19.09 6.20
CA LEU A 598 27.46 18.79 7.64
C LEU A 598 28.29 19.83 8.41
N SER A 599 29.33 20.35 7.76
CA SER A 599 30.17 21.45 8.26
C SER A 599 30.85 22.16 7.08
N LYS A 600 31.66 23.18 7.36
CA LYS A 600 32.46 23.87 6.34
C LYS A 600 33.40 22.93 5.57
N ASP A 601 33.90 21.87 6.23
CA ASP A 601 34.89 20.94 5.69
C ASP A 601 34.27 19.63 5.18
N LEU A 602 32.99 19.38 5.49
CA LEU A 602 32.31 18.13 5.14
C LEU A 602 31.03 18.41 4.35
N LYS A 603 31.14 18.29 3.03
CA LYS A 603 30.10 18.63 2.05
C LYS A 603 29.83 17.46 1.11
N PHE A 604 28.56 17.22 0.79
CA PHE A 604 28.13 16.11 -0.06
C PHE A 604 27.39 16.61 -1.29
N GLY A 605 27.59 15.90 -2.41
CA GLY A 605 26.92 16.20 -3.68
C GLY A 605 27.50 17.39 -4.44
N LEU A 606 28.78 17.71 -4.26
CA LEU A 606 29.46 18.74 -5.07
C LEU A 606 29.92 18.19 -6.44
N ASP A 607 30.32 16.92 -6.47
CA ASP A 607 30.90 16.20 -7.61
C ASP A 607 30.15 14.89 -7.95
N ASN A 608 29.16 14.54 -7.14
CA ASN A 608 28.36 13.32 -7.24
C ASN A 608 26.87 13.66 -7.22
N VAL A 609 26.13 13.40 -8.31
CA VAL A 609 24.72 13.77 -8.37
C VAL A 609 23.91 12.92 -7.39
N CYS A 610 23.17 13.60 -6.51
CA CYS A 610 22.21 13.01 -5.58
C CYS A 610 20.81 13.55 -5.95
N ILE A 611 19.83 12.68 -6.16
CA ILE A 611 18.52 13.03 -6.72
C ILE A 611 17.68 13.90 -5.78
N GLU A 612 17.89 13.76 -4.46
CA GLU A 612 16.98 14.22 -3.40
C GLU A 612 16.56 15.69 -3.60
N PRO A 613 17.49 16.66 -3.73
CA PRO A 613 17.12 18.06 -3.96
C PRO A 613 16.69 18.38 -5.40
N GLN A 614 17.09 17.56 -6.39
CA GLN A 614 17.01 17.95 -7.81
C GLN A 614 15.57 18.06 -8.30
N GLY A 615 14.69 17.17 -7.84
CA GLY A 615 13.29 17.20 -8.24
C GLY A 615 12.57 18.47 -7.80
N TYR A 616 12.81 18.92 -6.56
CA TYR A 616 12.26 20.18 -6.06
C TYR A 616 12.97 21.41 -6.64
N LEU A 617 14.28 21.33 -6.91
CA LEU A 617 15.03 22.38 -7.62
C LEU A 617 14.36 22.74 -8.97
N LEU A 618 14.00 21.73 -9.75
CA LEU A 618 13.31 21.92 -11.03
C LEU A 618 11.90 22.53 -10.87
N GLN A 619 11.30 22.45 -9.69
CA GLN A 619 9.99 23.05 -9.40
C GLN A 619 10.07 24.51 -8.92
N ILE A 620 11.26 25.04 -8.59
CA ILE A 620 11.40 26.41 -8.12
C ILE A 620 10.90 27.39 -9.21
N PRO A 621 9.90 28.24 -8.93
CA PRO A 621 9.34 29.15 -9.94
C PRO A 621 10.36 30.17 -10.47
N GLY A 622 11.25 30.66 -9.62
CA GLY A 622 12.26 31.67 -9.98
C GLY A 622 13.45 31.15 -10.81
N LEU A 623 13.58 29.82 -10.98
CA LEU A 623 14.68 29.26 -11.76
C LEU A 623 14.33 29.31 -13.27
N PRO A 624 15.16 29.93 -14.13
CA PRO A 624 14.84 30.06 -15.56
C PRO A 624 14.64 28.70 -16.24
N VAL A 625 13.72 28.64 -17.21
CA VAL A 625 13.40 27.40 -17.96
C VAL A 625 14.63 26.78 -18.60
N GLU A 626 15.48 27.57 -19.25
CA GLU A 626 16.71 27.05 -19.87
C GLU A 626 17.69 26.47 -18.83
N ARG A 627 17.74 27.08 -17.64
CA ARG A 627 18.53 26.55 -16.53
C ARG A 627 17.98 25.21 -16.03
N LYS A 628 16.66 25.08 -15.91
CA LYS A 628 15.99 23.81 -15.57
C LYS A 628 16.31 22.71 -16.60
N LYS A 629 16.26 23.02 -17.90
CA LYS A 629 16.62 22.07 -18.96
C LYS A 629 18.08 21.62 -18.85
N GLN A 630 19.02 22.55 -18.65
CA GLN A 630 20.44 22.23 -18.48
C GLN A 630 20.69 21.32 -17.27
N ILE A 631 20.08 21.63 -16.13
CA ILE A 631 20.17 20.81 -14.91
C ILE A 631 19.57 19.43 -15.16
N TYR A 632 18.36 19.38 -15.72
CA TYR A 632 17.67 18.13 -15.99
C TYR A 632 18.47 17.23 -16.93
N GLU A 633 18.99 17.73 -18.04
CA GLU A 633 19.77 16.91 -18.99
C GLU A 633 21.05 16.36 -18.34
N TYR A 634 21.71 17.14 -17.48
CA TYR A 634 22.84 16.64 -16.72
C TYR A 634 22.43 15.54 -15.73
N VAL A 635 21.44 15.79 -14.87
CA VAL A 635 20.92 14.81 -13.89
C VAL A 635 20.43 13.54 -14.58
N LYS A 636 19.68 13.68 -15.68
CA LYS A 636 19.19 12.58 -16.51
C LYS A 636 20.33 11.72 -17.03
N SER A 637 21.39 12.32 -17.54
CA SER A 637 22.56 11.57 -18.04
C SER A 637 23.22 10.70 -16.97
N LYS A 638 23.16 11.11 -15.69
CA LYS A 638 23.81 10.44 -14.57
C LYS A 638 22.94 9.41 -13.85
N LEU A 639 21.65 9.71 -13.70
CA LEU A 639 20.75 8.96 -12.82
C LEU A 639 19.60 8.25 -13.54
N LEU A 640 19.16 8.76 -14.70
CA LEU A 640 17.96 8.25 -15.38
C LEU A 640 18.31 7.44 -16.63
N THR A 641 19.23 7.92 -17.45
CA THR A 641 19.65 7.24 -18.70
C THR A 641 20.25 5.86 -18.45
N PRO A 642 21.06 5.64 -17.39
CA PRO A 642 21.58 4.30 -17.10
C PRO A 642 20.52 3.27 -16.71
N GLU A 643 19.35 3.70 -16.25
CA GLU A 643 18.34 2.84 -15.62
C GLU A 643 17.21 2.43 -16.57
N LYS A 644 16.67 1.22 -16.40
CA LYS A 644 15.56 0.70 -17.25
C LYS A 644 14.16 1.11 -16.80
N ILE A 645 13.93 1.18 -15.49
CA ILE A 645 12.57 1.28 -14.89
C ILE A 645 12.35 2.55 -14.06
N GLY A 646 13.39 3.35 -13.84
CA GLY A 646 13.31 4.44 -12.88
C GLY A 646 14.47 5.42 -12.95
N ILE A 647 14.63 6.22 -11.90
CA ILE A 647 15.78 7.11 -11.66
C ILE A 647 16.41 6.76 -10.31
N ARG A 648 17.69 6.40 -10.31
CA ARG A 648 18.39 6.00 -9.08
C ARG A 648 18.72 7.20 -8.20
N THR A 649 18.88 6.98 -6.89
CA THR A 649 19.10 8.07 -5.92
C THR A 649 20.44 8.74 -6.05
N ARG A 650 21.50 8.02 -6.44
CA ARG A 650 22.86 8.56 -6.54
C ARG A 650 23.59 8.11 -7.80
N GLU A 651 24.51 8.93 -8.28
CA GLU A 651 25.39 8.57 -9.40
C GLU A 651 26.42 7.53 -8.96
N LYS A 652 27.00 7.75 -7.78
CA LYS A 652 27.87 6.82 -7.06
C LYS A 652 27.41 6.73 -5.60
N PRO A 653 27.60 5.58 -4.93
CA PRO A 653 27.33 5.44 -3.50
C PRO A 653 28.16 6.45 -2.70
N LEU A 654 27.56 7.07 -1.68
CA LEU A 654 28.31 7.88 -0.72
C LEU A 654 28.97 7.01 0.34
N TRP A 655 28.40 5.84 0.59
CA TRP A 655 28.83 4.91 1.62
C TRP A 655 29.49 3.70 0.97
N GLY A 656 30.64 3.27 1.50
CA GLY A 656 31.31 2.02 1.05
C GLY A 656 30.57 0.70 1.34
N GLY A 657 29.24 0.71 1.48
CA GLY A 657 28.39 -0.46 1.65
C GLY A 657 27.83 -0.97 0.31
N ASN A 658 26.77 -1.78 0.36
CA ASN A 658 26.05 -2.17 -0.85
C ASN A 658 25.36 -0.94 -1.46
N PRO A 659 25.39 -0.76 -2.79
CA PRO A 659 24.77 0.39 -3.44
C PRO A 659 23.28 0.11 -3.69
N ASP A 660 22.55 -0.12 -2.60
CA ASP A 660 21.11 -0.36 -2.54
C ASP A 660 20.46 0.65 -1.57
N GLY A 661 19.15 0.53 -1.37
CA GLY A 661 18.43 1.42 -0.46
C GLY A 661 18.63 2.89 -0.83
N GLU A 662 18.74 3.76 0.17
CA GLU A 662 18.90 5.21 -0.02
C GLU A 662 20.21 5.59 -0.73
N ASP A 663 21.20 4.69 -0.80
CA ASP A 663 22.55 4.95 -1.33
C ASP A 663 22.80 4.36 -2.73
N GLY A 664 21.75 4.28 -3.54
CA GLY A 664 21.87 3.87 -4.94
C GLY A 664 20.65 3.17 -5.51
N GLY A 665 19.63 2.87 -4.70
CA GLY A 665 18.36 2.31 -5.17
C GLY A 665 17.54 3.29 -6.01
N ILE A 666 16.43 2.80 -6.53
CA ILE A 666 15.36 3.57 -7.16
C ILE A 666 14.24 3.67 -6.13
N TRP A 667 14.12 4.85 -5.52
CA TRP A 667 13.07 5.13 -4.54
C TRP A 667 11.92 5.80 -5.23
N TYR A 668 10.75 5.17 -5.19
CA TYR A 668 9.53 5.78 -5.71
C TYR A 668 9.39 7.17 -5.14
N SER A 669 9.68 7.33 -3.84
CA SER A 669 9.65 8.57 -3.05
C SER A 669 10.46 9.78 -3.60
N LEU A 670 11.26 9.58 -4.64
CA LEU A 670 12.14 10.60 -5.21
C LEU A 670 12.03 10.72 -6.73
N GLU A 671 11.34 9.80 -7.41
CA GLU A 671 11.16 9.87 -8.86
C GLU A 671 10.14 10.95 -9.26
N TYR A 672 9.09 11.09 -8.47
CA TYR A 672 7.99 12.00 -8.77
C TYR A 672 8.31 13.48 -8.60
N PRO A 673 9.13 13.97 -7.65
CA PRO A 673 9.43 15.40 -7.62
C PRO A 673 10.24 15.76 -8.88
N VAL A 674 11.04 14.82 -9.42
CA VAL A 674 11.71 14.97 -10.71
C VAL A 674 10.71 15.04 -11.85
N LEU A 675 9.76 14.09 -11.95
CA LEU A 675 8.72 14.13 -12.98
C LEU A 675 7.92 15.44 -12.93
N LEU A 676 7.49 15.87 -11.76
CA LEU A 676 6.75 17.13 -11.58
C LEU A 676 7.61 18.36 -11.88
N GLY A 677 8.90 18.32 -11.54
CA GLY A 677 9.86 19.34 -11.94
C GLY A 677 9.99 19.47 -13.44
N VAL A 678 10.15 18.35 -14.15
CA VAL A 678 10.19 18.27 -15.62
C VAL A 678 8.89 18.79 -16.22
N ALA A 679 7.74 18.45 -15.63
CA ALA A 679 6.43 18.92 -16.09
C ALA A 679 6.28 20.46 -16.10
N THR A 680 7.11 21.19 -15.34
CA THR A 680 7.10 22.67 -15.35
C THR A 680 7.67 23.30 -16.62
N PHE A 681 8.41 22.54 -17.44
CA PHE A 681 9.02 23.05 -18.68
C PHE A 681 8.93 22.09 -19.88
N ASP A 682 8.67 20.80 -19.67
CA ASP A 682 8.52 19.79 -20.72
C ASP A 682 7.49 18.72 -20.32
N LYS A 683 6.21 18.98 -20.63
CA LYS A 683 5.11 18.03 -20.36
C LYS A 683 5.21 16.74 -21.20
N VAL A 684 5.91 16.76 -22.35
CA VAL A 684 6.05 15.57 -23.21
C VAL A 684 7.02 14.60 -22.57
N GLU A 685 8.19 15.08 -22.13
CA GLU A 685 9.16 14.28 -21.39
C GLU A 685 8.57 13.76 -20.07
N ALA A 686 7.83 14.59 -19.33
CA ALA A 686 7.19 14.15 -18.08
C ALA A 686 6.20 12.99 -18.30
N ARG A 687 5.45 12.98 -19.42
CA ARG A 687 4.59 11.84 -19.80
C ARG A 687 5.39 10.59 -20.15
N ARG A 688 6.56 10.74 -20.79
CA ARG A 688 7.48 9.63 -21.03
C ARG A 688 8.02 9.04 -19.73
N LEU A 689 8.35 9.89 -18.75
CA LEU A 689 8.76 9.46 -17.41
C LEU A 689 7.64 8.68 -16.71
N LEU A 690 6.39 9.17 -16.76
CA LEU A 690 5.25 8.47 -16.17
C LEU A 690 5.13 7.03 -16.69
N LEU A 691 5.31 6.82 -17.99
CA LEU A 691 5.30 5.48 -18.59
C LEU A 691 6.55 4.67 -18.26
N LYS A 692 7.73 5.31 -18.14
CA LYS A 692 8.96 4.63 -17.73
C LYS A 692 8.86 4.09 -16.29
N PHE A 693 8.21 4.82 -15.39
CA PHE A 693 8.03 4.44 -13.98
C PHE A 693 6.83 3.51 -13.75
N SER A 694 6.11 3.12 -14.82
CA SER A 694 4.92 2.27 -14.71
C SER A 694 5.26 0.82 -14.37
N PHE A 695 4.29 0.13 -13.76
CA PHE A 695 4.40 -1.32 -13.53
C PHE A 695 4.45 -2.10 -14.85
N ASP A 696 3.81 -1.60 -15.91
CA ASP A 696 3.89 -2.14 -17.26
C ASP A 696 5.33 -2.17 -17.79
N ASN A 697 6.06 -1.06 -17.64
CA ASN A 697 7.46 -1.02 -18.04
C ASN A 697 8.29 -1.96 -17.17
N PHE A 698 8.04 -2.01 -15.85
CA PHE A 698 8.72 -2.98 -14.99
C PHE A 698 8.51 -4.42 -15.48
N ALA A 699 7.27 -4.83 -15.74
CA ALA A 699 6.92 -6.17 -16.19
C ALA A 699 7.59 -6.53 -17.54
N LYS A 700 7.81 -5.53 -18.42
CA LYS A 700 8.54 -5.72 -19.69
C LYS A 700 10.05 -5.93 -19.47
N GLN A 701 10.65 -5.22 -18.53
CA GLN A 701 12.09 -5.29 -18.26
C GLN A 701 12.46 -6.51 -17.38
N TYR A 702 11.57 -6.91 -16.47
CA TYR A 702 11.78 -8.00 -15.52
C TYR A 702 10.58 -8.97 -15.48
N PRO A 703 10.27 -9.67 -16.59
CA PRO A 703 9.07 -10.50 -16.70
C PRO A 703 9.05 -11.70 -15.73
N ASN A 704 10.21 -12.07 -15.19
CA ASN A 704 10.36 -13.20 -14.27
C ASN A 704 10.26 -12.81 -12.79
N TYR A 705 10.19 -11.52 -12.46
CA TYR A 705 10.02 -11.06 -11.07
C TYR A 705 8.57 -10.61 -10.89
N TRP A 706 7.92 -11.04 -9.82
CA TRP A 706 6.54 -10.65 -9.57
C TRP A 706 6.46 -9.34 -8.77
N VAL A 707 7.35 -9.14 -7.79
CA VAL A 707 7.47 -7.86 -7.08
C VAL A 707 7.94 -6.81 -8.09
N GLY A 708 7.11 -5.79 -8.28
CA GLY A 708 7.24 -4.74 -9.30
C GLY A 708 6.23 -4.82 -10.45
N GLN A 709 5.43 -5.89 -10.60
CA GLN A 709 4.44 -5.99 -11.70
C GLN A 709 3.05 -5.45 -11.38
N TRP A 710 2.65 -5.44 -10.10
CA TRP A 710 1.37 -4.89 -9.65
C TRP A 710 1.47 -4.23 -8.28
N THR A 711 2.61 -4.35 -7.61
CA THR A 711 2.94 -3.71 -6.35
C THR A 711 4.44 -3.77 -6.15
N ALA A 712 4.97 -2.96 -5.23
CA ALA A 712 6.40 -2.84 -5.00
C ALA A 712 6.70 -2.43 -3.54
N PRO A 713 7.91 -2.74 -3.05
CA PRO A 713 8.45 -2.15 -1.82
C PRO A 713 8.56 -0.62 -1.91
N ASP A 714 9.23 -0.04 -0.90
CA ASP A 714 9.61 1.37 -0.92
C ASP A 714 10.66 1.69 -2.00
N GLU A 715 11.54 0.72 -2.27
CA GLU A 715 12.64 0.85 -3.23
C GLU A 715 12.86 -0.38 -4.11
N MET A 716 13.24 -0.14 -5.36
CA MET A 716 13.77 -1.17 -6.25
C MET A 716 15.27 -0.95 -6.45
N ASN A 717 16.05 -2.02 -6.53
CA ASN A 717 17.47 -1.90 -6.79
C ASN A 717 17.74 -1.43 -8.23
N SER A 718 18.68 -0.49 -8.36
CA SER A 718 19.12 0.09 -9.63
C SER A 718 20.13 -0.82 -10.34
N THR A 719 20.70 -0.32 -11.44
CA THR A 719 21.83 -1.00 -12.11
C THR A 719 23.07 -1.20 -11.23
N LEU A 720 23.18 -0.50 -10.09
CA LEU A 720 24.33 -0.58 -9.20
C LEU A 720 24.39 -1.88 -8.36
N SER A 721 23.24 -2.48 -8.05
CA SER A 721 23.15 -3.71 -7.25
C SER A 721 21.96 -4.53 -7.72
N ARG A 722 22.10 -5.85 -7.92
CA ARG A 722 21.01 -6.82 -8.17
C ARG A 722 19.74 -6.24 -8.82
N GLU A 723 19.94 -5.64 -9.99
CA GLU A 723 18.97 -4.81 -10.71
C GLU A 723 17.56 -5.41 -10.80
N GLY A 724 16.54 -4.60 -10.51
CA GLY A 724 15.13 -4.99 -10.61
C GLY A 724 14.62 -5.85 -9.44
N LEU A 725 15.45 -6.17 -8.45
CA LEU A 725 15.02 -6.78 -7.19
C LEU A 725 14.75 -5.70 -6.14
N TYR A 726 14.15 -6.08 -5.02
CA TYR A 726 13.96 -5.19 -3.89
C TYR A 726 15.14 -5.31 -2.90
N ALA A 727 15.43 -4.23 -2.19
CA ALA A 727 16.22 -4.32 -0.97
C ALA A 727 15.26 -4.55 0.21
N PHE A 728 15.68 -5.41 1.14
CA PHE A 728 14.94 -5.64 2.38
C PHE A 728 15.91 -5.38 3.51
N TRP A 729 15.88 -4.12 3.98
CA TRP A 729 16.84 -3.59 4.94
C TRP A 729 16.59 -4.08 6.37
N VAL A 730 15.43 -4.69 6.64
CA VAL A 730 15.13 -5.25 7.94
C VAL A 730 15.75 -6.64 8.10
N PRO A 731 16.41 -6.93 9.24
CA PRO A 731 16.87 -8.27 9.55
C PRO A 731 15.72 -9.28 9.52
N SER A 732 15.90 -10.39 8.80
CA SER A 732 14.94 -11.49 8.81
C SER A 732 15.68 -12.82 8.68
N PRO A 733 15.26 -13.85 9.45
CA PRO A 733 15.79 -15.21 9.27
C PRO A 733 15.43 -15.80 7.89
N ASP A 734 14.35 -15.33 7.26
CA ASP A 734 13.90 -15.76 5.94
C ASP A 734 13.27 -14.58 5.19
N ARG A 735 13.99 -14.03 4.21
CA ARG A 735 13.54 -12.86 3.44
C ARG A 735 12.31 -13.17 2.58
N LYS A 736 12.23 -14.38 2.01
CA LYS A 736 11.12 -14.80 1.15
C LYS A 736 9.79 -14.86 1.91
N ARG A 737 9.84 -15.09 3.22
CA ARG A 737 8.66 -15.19 4.08
C ARG A 737 8.39 -13.93 4.89
N ALA A 738 9.38 -13.08 5.10
CA ALA A 738 9.22 -11.84 5.86
C ALA A 738 8.72 -10.66 5.04
N PHE A 739 8.97 -10.62 3.73
CA PHE A 739 8.63 -9.46 2.91
C PHE A 739 7.11 -9.34 2.64
N GLN A 740 6.59 -8.11 2.70
CA GLN A 740 5.23 -7.77 2.28
C GLN A 740 5.23 -6.50 1.39
N GLY A 741 5.34 -6.66 0.08
CA GLY A 741 5.59 -5.58 -0.87
C GLY A 741 4.46 -4.62 -1.19
N TYR A 742 3.51 -4.38 -0.30
CA TYR A 742 2.45 -3.39 -0.51
C TYR A 742 2.82 -2.06 0.17
N CYS A 743 3.72 -1.29 -0.46
CA CYS A 743 4.02 0.08 -0.08
C CYS A 743 3.02 1.05 -0.75
N SER A 744 2.62 2.13 -0.08
CA SER A 744 1.72 3.14 -0.66
C SER A 744 2.38 3.92 -1.79
N HIS A 745 3.67 4.26 -1.67
CA HIS A 745 4.42 5.08 -2.64
C HIS A 745 4.29 4.66 -4.11
N PRO A 746 4.56 3.39 -4.50
CA PRO A 746 4.44 2.97 -5.90
C PRO A 746 3.01 3.05 -6.46
N HIS A 747 1.99 3.18 -5.60
CA HIS A 747 0.60 3.39 -6.01
C HIS A 747 0.20 4.88 -5.98
N THR A 748 0.64 5.60 -4.95
CA THR A 748 0.35 7.02 -4.76
C THR A 748 0.88 7.87 -5.91
N TRP A 749 2.14 7.69 -6.25
CA TRP A 749 2.86 8.67 -7.07
C TRP A 749 2.51 8.66 -8.54
N PRO A 750 2.39 7.50 -9.21
CA PRO A 750 1.89 7.46 -10.58
C PRO A 750 0.49 8.08 -10.68
N LEU A 751 -0.39 7.83 -9.70
CA LEU A 751 -1.74 8.39 -9.66
C LEU A 751 -1.73 9.92 -9.51
N PHE A 752 -0.91 10.45 -8.60
CA PHE A 752 -0.79 11.89 -8.42
C PHE A 752 -0.21 12.57 -9.66
N CYS A 753 0.90 12.07 -10.19
CA CYS A 753 1.54 12.62 -11.38
C CYS A 753 0.62 12.59 -12.61
N TYR A 754 -0.19 11.54 -12.76
CA TYR A 754 -1.21 11.45 -13.80
C TYR A 754 -2.19 12.63 -13.76
N PHE A 755 -2.76 12.93 -12.60
CA PHE A 755 -3.68 14.06 -12.45
C PHE A 755 -2.98 15.41 -12.66
N LYS A 756 -1.74 15.57 -12.17
CA LYS A 756 -0.95 16.79 -12.42
C LYS A 756 -0.64 17.04 -13.90
N LEU A 757 -0.53 16.00 -14.72
CA LEU A 757 -0.26 16.12 -16.16
C LEU A 757 -1.51 16.30 -17.02
N LYS A 758 -2.70 16.03 -16.47
CA LYS A 758 -4.00 16.26 -17.12
C LYS A 758 -4.53 17.67 -16.90
N ASN A 759 -4.29 18.23 -15.71
CA ASN A 759 -4.58 19.63 -15.40
C ASN A 759 -3.48 20.55 -15.93
#